data_AF-A0A2G2K3P0-F1
#
_entry.id   AF-A0A2G2K3P0-F1
#
_cell.length_a   1.000
_cell.length_b   1.000
_cell.length_c   1.000
_cell.angle_alpha   90.00
_cell.angle_beta   90.00
_cell.angle_gamma   90.00
#
_symmetry.space_group_name_H-M   'P 1'
#
loop_
_entity.id
_entity.type
_entity.pdbx_description
1 polymer ?
#
loop_
_entity_poly.entity_id
_entity_poly.type
_entity_poly.pdbx_seq_one_letter_code
_entity_poly.pdbx_strand_id
1 'polypeptide(L)'
;MLNSLDKIIQDGVDRGLLQKFTSNEQLDSADICIDDSKYVNFGSCSYLGLEYHSALKEGVKSAVDRFGTQFSTSRTYLSIGLYDQLETELGKMFEKPALVSASTTLGHLAALPVIIEEGDVVILDFQVHSSIQMTAQILKANKISIHLIPHNDMDSLELKIKALSEKANRIWYMADGVYSMYGDFAPLDRVEKLLNKYKKFHLYIDDAHGMGWTGKNGIGYVRSQIKHHDKMVLVTSLNKSFAASGGVMIFPNEEMFRKVKNCGSTMIFSGPIQPPMLGAGIESAKLHQSQEFTSVQHELRKKIEYTNQRISELELPQYQMTESPLFFIPVGLPQIIRTIIKRMKKQGFFLNSASYPATPIKKGGLRFMINNNLSIQQIESMLVTLKKEYVLGLLSEGSSPEYVAKLFKLDPFLVNHGVSAGENGTSMNLHATSYSTISEIDSKEWNLLFSKFGSNEHQNLKELELVFKGNSSREYNWDINYHVIRDADGHIILASVYSLALMMDDLLADKNISEKIKELRKDNRFYLTSKTIMTGTPFTKGRSVYIDYTNDDWKEAVKMHVELLQDIAEDKEVTKIILREFCSSQKKRLESHLMELGLLELELPSNCVIDDMSWKDTDGLLSRLSQKYRYSLRKEILNKEEQFEVSFERPVLESDRQHTFELYKTVHNRSTEISVFELPYSLFLKMYEDPSYDFIHLYIKDGPEHPVAVMLSQVIENVYNAQLVGLDYDYVRENGTYKQILYQTVKRAKQLGCSKVDLAYTAEMEKKKVGAVPESTFGFIMALEHDSYAEMQLLK
;
A
#
# COMPACT_ATOMS: atom_id res chain seq x y z
N MET A 1 -0.90 8.20 -4.75
CA MET A 1 -1.10 8.00 -3.30
C MET A 1 -2.12 8.97 -2.73
N LEU A 2 -1.88 10.29 -2.72
CA LEU A 2 -2.86 11.25 -2.18
C LEU A 2 -4.23 11.16 -2.89
N ASN A 3 -4.25 11.03 -4.22
CA ASN A 3 -5.50 10.80 -4.96
C ASN A 3 -6.22 9.49 -4.55
N SER A 4 -5.46 8.43 -4.27
CA SER A 4 -6.04 7.16 -3.81
C SER A 4 -6.62 7.30 -2.41
N LEU A 5 -5.90 7.98 -1.51
CA LEU A 5 -6.38 8.28 -0.15
C LEU A 5 -7.63 9.16 -0.20
N ASP A 6 -7.61 10.23 -0.99
CA ASP A 6 -8.75 11.12 -1.19
C ASP A 6 -9.99 10.35 -1.66
N LYS A 7 -9.85 9.50 -2.69
CA LYS A 7 -10.93 8.62 -3.16
C LYS A 7 -11.45 7.67 -2.08
N ILE A 8 -10.55 7.05 -1.30
CA ILE A 8 -10.94 6.14 -0.22
C ILE A 8 -11.74 6.88 0.86
N ILE A 9 -11.27 8.06 1.26
CA ILE A 9 -11.95 8.87 2.27
C ILE A 9 -13.29 9.39 1.72
N GLN A 10 -13.31 9.88 0.48
CA GLN A 10 -14.53 10.37 -0.17
C GLN A 10 -15.59 9.28 -0.32
N ASP A 11 -15.24 8.06 -0.72
CA ASP A 11 -16.19 6.92 -0.73
C ASP A 11 -16.78 6.66 0.67
N GLY A 12 -15.94 6.75 1.71
CA GLY A 12 -16.40 6.64 3.09
C GLY A 12 -17.33 7.78 3.52
N VAL A 13 -17.11 9.01 3.03
CA VAL A 13 -17.96 10.18 3.28
C VAL A 13 -19.30 10.05 2.55
N ASP A 14 -19.28 9.76 1.25
CA ASP A 14 -20.49 9.60 0.40
C ASP A 14 -21.43 8.51 0.95
N ARG A 15 -20.87 7.53 1.66
CA ARG A 15 -21.61 6.42 2.30
C ARG A 15 -22.00 6.69 3.75
N GLY A 16 -21.69 7.88 4.29
CA GLY A 16 -22.05 8.30 5.64
C GLY A 16 -21.26 7.60 6.75
N LEU A 17 -20.04 7.15 6.49
CA LEU A 17 -19.22 6.40 7.44
C LEU A 17 -18.10 7.22 8.07
N LEU A 18 -17.52 8.16 7.31
CA LEU A 18 -16.39 8.99 7.73
C LEU A 18 -16.76 10.48 7.83
N GLN A 19 -15.87 11.27 8.44
CA GLN A 19 -16.00 12.73 8.63
C GLN A 19 -17.37 13.16 9.17
N LYS A 20 -17.84 12.46 10.20
CA LYS A 20 -19.08 12.79 10.89
C LYS A 20 -18.85 13.83 11.98
N PHE A 21 -19.87 14.63 12.22
CA PHE A 21 -19.90 15.65 13.27
C PHE A 21 -20.88 15.24 14.36
N THR A 22 -20.52 15.51 15.62
CA THR A 22 -21.46 15.36 16.73
C THR A 22 -22.46 16.52 16.73
N SER A 23 -23.75 16.25 16.96
CA SER A 23 -24.79 17.28 17.09
C SER A 23 -25.12 17.64 18.55
N ASN A 24 -24.36 17.14 19.53
CA ASN A 24 -24.54 17.45 20.95
C ASN A 24 -24.27 18.94 21.27
N GLU A 25 -25.13 19.56 22.06
CA GLU A 25 -24.84 20.86 22.71
C GLU A 25 -23.89 20.71 23.91
N GLN A 26 -23.98 19.58 24.61
CA GLN A 26 -23.13 19.21 25.74
C GLN A 26 -22.76 17.72 25.66
N LEU A 27 -21.52 17.40 26.03
CA LEU A 27 -21.05 16.03 26.24
C LEU A 27 -20.83 15.82 27.75
N ASP A 28 -21.41 14.78 28.31
CA ASP A 28 -21.39 14.50 29.75
C ASP A 28 -21.20 13.00 30.08
N SER A 29 -21.14 12.13 29.07
CA SER A 29 -21.11 10.68 29.24
C SER A 29 -20.46 9.96 28.04
N ALA A 30 -20.63 8.64 27.96
CA ALA A 30 -20.22 7.85 26.81
C ALA A 30 -21.12 8.02 25.57
N ASP A 31 -22.23 8.76 25.66
CA ASP A 31 -23.18 8.89 24.56
C ASP A 31 -22.86 10.08 23.65
N ILE A 32 -23.03 9.89 22.34
CA ILE A 32 -22.88 10.92 21.31
C ILE A 32 -24.10 10.95 20.39
N CYS A 33 -24.39 12.11 19.81
CA CYS A 33 -25.41 12.28 18.78
C CYS A 33 -24.74 12.56 17.45
N ILE A 34 -25.08 11.82 16.39
CA ILE A 34 -24.64 12.06 15.01
C ILE A 34 -25.89 12.04 14.13
N ASP A 35 -26.08 13.05 13.28
CA ASP A 35 -27.25 13.16 12.40
C ASP A 35 -28.58 12.93 13.16
N ASP A 36 -28.72 13.57 14.32
CA ASP A 36 -29.84 13.48 15.28
C ASP A 36 -30.12 12.08 15.87
N SER A 37 -29.23 11.12 15.64
CA SER A 37 -29.30 9.77 16.20
C SER A 37 -28.32 9.61 17.36
N LYS A 38 -28.75 8.94 18.44
CA LYS A 38 -27.93 8.68 19.63
C LYS A 38 -27.15 7.37 19.49
N TYR A 39 -25.89 7.40 19.93
CA TYR A 39 -24.99 6.25 19.93
C TYR A 39 -24.17 6.19 21.21
N VAL A 40 -23.88 4.98 21.68
CA VAL A 40 -22.83 4.76 22.69
C VAL A 40 -21.47 4.77 22.00
N ASN A 41 -20.56 5.63 22.46
CA ASN A 41 -19.27 5.89 21.83
C ASN A 41 -18.17 4.97 22.36
N PHE A 42 -17.85 3.93 21.59
CA PHE A 42 -16.64 3.12 21.79
C PHE A 42 -15.48 3.60 20.91
N GLY A 43 -15.58 4.78 20.30
CA GLY A 43 -14.57 5.40 19.45
C GLY A 43 -13.63 6.38 20.17
N SER A 44 -13.82 6.62 21.48
CA SER A 44 -12.99 7.55 22.27
C SER A 44 -11.68 6.94 22.76
N CYS A 45 -10.56 7.68 22.59
CA CYS A 45 -9.26 7.34 23.18
C CYS A 45 -9.05 7.97 24.58
N SER A 46 -10.06 8.63 25.16
CA SER A 46 -9.98 9.10 26.55
C SER A 46 -10.26 7.94 27.51
N TYR A 47 -9.25 7.10 27.72
CA TYR A 47 -9.40 5.84 28.46
C TYR A 47 -9.87 6.03 29.91
N LEU A 48 -9.43 7.10 30.58
CA LEU A 48 -9.79 7.37 31.98
C LEU A 48 -10.93 8.37 32.13
N GLY A 49 -11.40 9.02 31.05
CA GLY A 49 -12.49 10.00 31.10
C GLY A 49 -12.18 11.27 31.89
N LEU A 50 -10.90 11.60 32.07
CA LEU A 50 -10.47 12.69 32.97
C LEU A 50 -10.87 14.09 32.50
N GLU A 51 -11.23 14.27 31.23
CA GLU A 51 -11.71 15.55 30.67
C GLU A 51 -12.98 16.05 31.37
N TYR A 52 -13.72 15.17 32.04
CA TYR A 52 -14.90 15.52 32.83
C TYR A 52 -14.60 15.82 34.29
N HIS A 53 -13.38 15.52 34.77
CA HIS A 53 -12.97 15.69 36.16
C HIS A 53 -12.94 17.17 36.57
N SER A 54 -13.49 17.48 37.74
CA SER A 54 -13.65 18.86 38.21
C SER A 54 -12.30 19.58 38.34
N ALA A 55 -11.27 18.92 38.90
CA ALA A 55 -9.95 19.51 39.07
C ALA A 55 -9.34 20.01 37.74
N LEU A 56 -9.48 19.25 36.65
CA LEU A 56 -8.95 19.64 35.34
C LEU A 56 -9.74 20.82 34.77
N LYS A 57 -11.07 20.83 34.90
CA LYS A 57 -11.92 21.96 34.49
C LYS A 57 -11.59 23.24 35.26
N GLU A 58 -11.34 23.13 36.55
CA GLU A 58 -10.90 24.28 37.36
C GLU A 58 -9.48 24.73 36.99
N GLY A 59 -8.58 23.80 36.66
CA GLY A 59 -7.25 24.12 36.13
C GLY A 59 -7.33 24.93 34.81
N VAL A 60 -8.22 24.53 33.91
CA VAL A 60 -8.53 25.26 32.67
C VAL A 60 -9.03 26.67 32.98
N LYS A 61 -10.08 26.81 33.80
CA LYS A 61 -10.66 28.11 34.16
C LYS A 61 -9.65 29.04 34.83
N SER A 62 -8.89 28.53 35.81
CA SER A 62 -7.86 29.30 36.51
C SER A 62 -6.78 29.80 35.55
N ALA A 63 -6.36 28.99 34.59
CA ALA A 63 -5.39 29.40 33.59
C ALA A 63 -5.95 30.45 32.63
N VAL A 64 -7.23 30.33 32.21
CA VAL A 64 -7.93 31.37 31.43
C VAL A 64 -7.96 32.69 32.21
N ASP A 65 -8.38 32.67 33.47
CA ASP A 65 -8.52 33.89 34.29
C ASP A 65 -7.19 34.61 34.50
N ARG A 66 -6.09 33.85 34.61
CA ARG A 66 -4.75 34.39 34.92
C ARG A 66 -3.93 34.76 33.70
N PHE A 67 -4.07 34.03 32.60
CA PHE A 67 -3.17 34.12 31.44
C PHE A 67 -3.89 34.29 30.10
N GLY A 68 -5.22 34.32 30.11
CA GLY A 68 -6.04 34.38 28.90
C GLY A 68 -6.07 33.06 28.12
N THR A 69 -6.70 33.10 26.95
CA THR A 69 -6.87 31.93 26.09
C THR A 69 -5.61 31.59 25.28
N GLN A 70 -4.68 32.53 25.13
CA GLN A 70 -3.49 32.36 24.30
C GLN A 70 -2.30 33.18 24.83
N PHE A 71 -1.11 32.58 24.74
CA PHE A 71 0.17 33.27 24.99
C PHE A 71 0.98 33.31 23.69
N SER A 72 0.83 34.40 22.93
CA SER A 72 1.35 34.55 21.56
C SER A 72 2.84 34.88 21.52
N THR A 73 3.69 34.04 22.10
CA THR A 73 5.16 34.17 22.02
C THR A 73 5.81 32.81 21.84
N SER A 74 6.81 32.73 20.95
CA SER A 74 7.59 31.51 20.78
C SER A 74 8.37 31.21 22.07
N ARG A 75 8.38 29.93 22.45
CA ARG A 75 8.97 29.45 23.70
C ARG A 75 10.47 29.74 23.82
N THR A 76 11.17 29.90 22.70
CA THR A 76 12.60 30.27 22.67
C THR A 76 12.85 31.68 23.18
N TYR A 77 11.95 32.63 22.90
CA TYR A 77 12.10 34.00 23.41
C TYR A 77 11.58 34.10 24.83
N LEU A 78 10.37 33.57 25.07
CA LEU A 78 9.72 33.63 26.36
C LEU A 78 8.66 32.53 26.45
N SER A 79 8.71 31.75 27.54
CA SER A 79 7.70 30.76 27.86
C SER A 79 6.86 31.24 29.04
N ILE A 80 5.55 31.00 28.98
CA ILE A 80 4.67 31.14 30.16
C ILE A 80 5.10 30.15 31.25
N GLY A 81 5.09 30.59 32.51
CA GLY A 81 5.56 29.79 33.65
C GLY A 81 4.81 28.46 33.88
N LEU A 82 3.63 28.28 33.27
CA LEU A 82 2.88 27.02 33.33
C LEU A 82 3.63 25.84 32.68
N TYR A 83 4.50 26.09 31.69
CA TYR A 83 5.33 25.02 31.13
C TYR A 83 6.29 24.45 32.16
N ASP A 84 6.98 25.31 32.91
CA ASP A 84 7.94 24.90 33.93
C ASP A 84 7.26 24.09 35.03
N GLN A 85 6.07 24.50 35.46
CA GLN A 85 5.25 23.76 36.43
C GLN A 85 4.87 22.38 35.89
N LEU A 86 4.37 22.30 34.65
CA LEU A 86 3.97 21.03 34.05
C LEU A 86 5.17 20.10 33.84
N GLU A 87 6.27 20.60 33.27
CA GLU A 87 7.51 19.85 33.04
C GLU A 87 8.12 19.35 34.37
N THR A 88 8.02 20.15 35.45
CA THR A 88 8.44 19.76 36.80
C THR A 88 7.60 18.62 37.36
N GLU A 89 6.26 18.70 37.28
CA GLU A 89 5.38 17.64 37.77
C GLU A 89 5.54 16.34 36.97
N LEU A 90 5.66 16.44 35.65
CA LEU A 90 5.97 15.30 34.79
C LEU A 90 7.35 14.71 35.12
N GLY A 91 8.36 15.55 35.33
CA GLY A 91 9.71 15.11 35.69
C GLY A 91 9.74 14.32 37.00
N LYS A 92 8.95 14.73 38.01
CA LYS A 92 8.75 13.97 39.25
C LYS A 92 8.07 12.63 38.98
N MET A 93 7.02 12.64 38.15
CA MET A 93 6.21 11.45 37.87
C MET A 93 7.02 10.38 37.12
N PHE A 94 7.85 10.77 36.16
CA PHE A 94 8.69 9.87 35.37
C PHE A 94 10.09 9.62 35.97
N GLU A 95 10.48 10.38 36.99
CA GLU A 95 11.80 10.39 37.62
C GLU A 95 12.94 10.64 36.62
N LYS A 96 12.66 11.43 35.58
CA LYS A 96 13.55 11.73 34.45
C LYS A 96 13.21 13.10 33.85
N PRO A 97 14.16 13.77 33.14
CA PRO A 97 13.89 15.03 32.47
C PRO A 97 12.75 14.90 31.44
N ALA A 98 11.73 15.75 31.57
CA ALA A 98 10.52 15.73 30.75
C ALA A 98 10.37 17.04 29.98
N LEU A 99 10.16 16.95 28.67
CA LEU A 99 9.93 18.10 27.79
C LEU A 99 8.56 18.01 27.14
N VAL A 100 7.75 19.06 27.31
CA VAL A 100 6.40 19.12 26.73
C VAL A 100 6.49 19.70 25.32
N SER A 101 5.75 19.13 24.37
CA SER A 101 5.58 19.66 23.00
C SER A 101 4.09 19.88 22.69
N ALA A 102 3.77 20.74 21.73
CA ALA A 102 2.37 21.06 21.39
C ALA A 102 1.55 19.86 20.86
N SER A 103 2.22 18.83 20.37
CA SER A 103 1.64 17.51 20.10
C SER A 103 2.75 16.46 20.11
N THR A 104 2.37 15.18 20.18
CA THR A 104 3.32 14.06 20.02
C THR A 104 4.03 14.11 18.66
N THR A 105 3.30 14.42 17.58
CA THR A 105 3.87 14.65 16.23
C THR A 105 4.96 15.72 16.24
N LEU A 106 4.68 16.88 16.82
CA LEU A 106 5.66 17.96 16.92
C LEU A 106 6.83 17.59 17.84
N GLY A 107 6.61 16.72 18.83
CA GLY A 107 7.66 16.15 19.67
C GLY A 107 8.66 15.32 18.87
N HIS A 108 8.19 14.40 18.03
CA HIS A 108 9.10 13.63 17.15
C HIS A 108 9.91 14.54 16.23
N LEU A 109 9.26 15.55 15.63
CA LEU A 109 9.90 16.52 14.76
C LEU A 109 10.91 17.42 15.49
N ALA A 110 10.73 17.66 16.79
CA ALA A 110 11.73 18.34 17.62
C ALA A 110 12.92 17.43 17.96
N ALA A 111 12.65 16.20 18.42
CA ALA A 111 13.66 15.35 19.02
C ALA A 111 14.51 14.62 17.98
N LEU A 112 13.88 13.93 17.03
CA LEU A 112 14.58 12.99 16.14
C LEU A 112 15.69 13.66 15.31
N PRO A 113 15.48 14.83 14.66
CA PRO A 113 16.54 15.50 13.91
C PRO A 113 17.70 16.02 14.77
N VAL A 114 17.52 16.12 16.09
CA VAL A 114 18.53 16.65 17.02
C VAL A 114 19.33 15.53 17.67
N ILE A 115 18.69 14.40 17.98
CA ILE A 115 19.35 13.27 18.66
C ILE A 115 20.04 12.29 17.69
N ILE A 116 19.59 12.26 16.43
CA ILE A 116 20.16 11.42 15.37
C ILE A 116 21.18 12.24 14.59
N GLU A 117 22.40 11.75 14.55
CA GLU A 117 23.54 12.48 13.98
C GLU A 117 24.05 11.82 12.70
N GLU A 118 24.92 12.50 11.97
CA GLU A 118 25.57 11.93 10.79
C GLU A 118 26.33 10.63 11.15
N GLY A 119 26.15 9.60 10.34
CA GLY A 119 26.69 8.27 10.58
C GLY A 119 25.84 7.38 11.50
N ASP A 120 24.75 7.88 12.08
CA ASP A 120 23.74 7.03 12.71
C ASP A 120 22.85 6.34 11.66
N VAL A 121 22.19 5.27 12.08
CA VAL A 121 21.24 4.50 11.27
C VAL A 121 19.94 4.31 12.05
N VAL A 122 18.81 4.31 11.34
CA VAL A 122 17.48 4.10 11.91
C VAL A 122 16.89 2.77 11.41
N ILE A 123 16.31 2.02 12.33
CA ILE A 123 15.48 0.85 12.07
C ILE A 123 14.06 1.17 12.55
N LEU A 124 13.07 1.07 11.67
CA LEU A 124 11.66 1.28 11.98
C LEU A 124 10.93 -0.06 12.06
N ASP A 125 10.10 -0.22 13.09
CA ASP A 125 9.01 -1.20 13.04
C ASP A 125 8.03 -0.82 11.91
N PHE A 126 7.58 -1.81 11.14
CA PHE A 126 6.66 -1.59 10.02
C PHE A 126 5.39 -0.80 10.39
N GLN A 127 4.86 -1.03 11.60
CA GLN A 127 3.61 -0.43 12.08
C GLN A 127 3.82 0.77 13.00
N VAL A 128 5.06 1.27 13.16
CA VAL A 128 5.33 2.46 13.97
C VAL A 128 4.47 3.64 13.49
N HIS A 129 4.01 4.48 14.43
CA HIS A 129 3.04 5.53 14.12
C HIS A 129 3.48 6.44 12.96
N SER A 130 2.53 6.88 12.15
CA SER A 130 2.78 7.65 10.92
C SER A 130 3.55 8.97 11.14
N SER A 131 3.47 9.57 12.33
CA SER A 131 4.27 10.75 12.72
C SER A 131 5.77 10.45 12.78
N ILE A 132 6.16 9.25 13.23
CA ILE A 132 7.54 8.80 13.24
C ILE A 132 7.98 8.51 11.80
N GLN A 133 7.15 7.81 11.01
CA GLN A 133 7.45 7.56 9.59
C GLN A 133 7.65 8.86 8.79
N MET A 134 6.80 9.87 9.04
CA MET A 134 6.93 11.20 8.45
C MET A 134 8.25 11.88 8.85
N THR A 135 8.63 11.79 10.12
CA THR A 135 9.89 12.36 10.60
C THR A 135 11.09 11.60 10.02
N ALA A 136 10.99 10.29 9.80
CA ALA A 136 12.02 9.49 9.15
C ALA A 136 12.31 9.97 7.71
N GLN A 137 11.32 10.52 7.00
CA GLN A 137 11.57 11.15 5.68
C GLN A 137 12.45 12.40 5.79
N ILE A 138 12.32 13.17 6.86
CA ILE A 138 13.21 14.33 7.12
C ILE A 138 14.63 13.83 7.44
N LEU A 139 14.76 12.79 8.26
CA LEU A 139 16.06 12.17 8.56
C LEU A 139 16.73 11.66 7.28
N LYS A 140 15.97 11.01 6.41
CA LYS A 140 16.44 10.53 5.11
C LYS A 140 16.90 11.67 4.21
N ALA A 141 16.17 12.79 4.16
CA ALA A 141 16.61 13.99 3.44
C ALA A 141 17.95 14.54 3.98
N ASN A 142 18.22 14.32 5.26
CA ASN A 142 19.50 14.60 5.91
C ASN A 142 20.53 13.45 5.78
N LYS A 143 20.34 12.54 4.82
CA LYS A 143 21.23 11.41 4.49
C LYS A 143 21.38 10.36 5.60
N ILE A 144 20.43 10.27 6.53
CA ILE A 144 20.37 9.17 7.49
C ILE A 144 19.83 7.92 6.79
N SER A 145 20.49 6.78 6.98
CA SER A 145 20.02 5.50 6.46
C SER A 145 18.84 5.00 7.28
N ILE A 146 17.74 4.66 6.59
CA ILE A 146 16.51 4.16 7.21
C ILE A 146 16.27 2.73 6.72
N HIS A 147 16.01 1.81 7.65
CA HIS A 147 15.67 0.42 7.37
C HIS A 147 14.32 0.09 7.99
N LEU A 148 13.47 -0.64 7.27
CA LEU A 148 12.21 -1.18 7.80
C LEU A 148 12.40 -2.64 8.21
N ILE A 149 11.76 -3.09 9.27
CA ILE A 149 11.65 -4.51 9.61
C ILE A 149 10.18 -4.90 9.77
N PRO A 150 9.82 -6.17 9.53
CA PRO A 150 8.49 -6.65 9.84
C PRO A 150 8.11 -6.35 11.29
N HIS A 151 6.81 -6.09 11.48
CA HIS A 151 6.27 -5.69 12.77
C HIS A 151 6.59 -6.70 13.88
N ASN A 152 7.13 -6.19 15.00
CA ASN A 152 7.54 -6.97 16.16
C ASN A 152 8.55 -8.11 15.90
N ASP A 153 9.21 -8.13 14.72
CA ASP A 153 10.21 -9.15 14.39
C ASP A 153 11.58 -8.81 14.99
N MET A 154 11.77 -9.28 16.22
CA MET A 154 13.01 -9.08 16.97
C MET A 154 14.21 -9.87 16.42
N ASP A 155 13.97 -10.92 15.63
CA ASP A 155 15.06 -11.70 15.02
C ASP A 155 15.64 -10.92 13.83
N SER A 156 14.78 -10.39 12.98
CA SER A 156 15.16 -9.43 11.93
C SER A 156 15.83 -8.19 12.51
N LEU A 157 15.33 -7.66 13.63
CA LEU A 157 15.96 -6.54 14.33
C LEU A 157 17.40 -6.88 14.76
N GLU A 158 17.61 -8.01 15.43
CA GLU A 158 18.94 -8.41 15.90
C GLU A 158 19.91 -8.67 14.73
N LEU A 159 19.44 -9.29 13.64
CA LEU A 159 20.24 -9.48 12.42
C LEU A 159 20.69 -8.14 11.84
N LYS A 160 19.79 -7.15 11.72
CA LYS A 160 20.15 -5.81 11.24
C LYS A 160 21.10 -5.08 12.18
N ILE A 161 20.90 -5.19 13.50
CA ILE A 161 21.82 -4.61 14.49
C ILE A 161 23.23 -5.15 14.26
N LYS A 162 23.40 -6.47 14.10
CA LYS A 162 24.72 -7.09 13.86
C LYS A 162 25.34 -6.58 12.55
N ALA A 163 24.58 -6.58 11.45
CA ALA A 163 25.06 -6.16 10.14
C ALA A 163 25.48 -4.68 10.09
N LEU A 164 24.82 -3.82 10.86
CA LEU A 164 25.06 -2.37 10.89
C LEU A 164 26.07 -1.94 11.96
N SER A 165 26.38 -2.80 12.93
CA SER A 165 27.22 -2.46 14.10
C SER A 165 28.63 -1.97 13.74
N GLU A 166 29.20 -2.45 12.63
CA GLU A 166 30.52 -2.03 12.14
C GLU A 166 30.47 -0.72 11.36
N LYS A 167 29.31 -0.38 10.75
CA LYS A 167 29.15 0.75 9.83
C LYS A 167 28.54 1.99 10.47
N ALA A 168 27.69 1.81 11.48
CA ALA A 168 26.94 2.89 12.12
C ALA A 168 27.62 3.38 13.41
N ASN A 169 27.48 4.68 13.72
CA ASN A 169 27.86 5.25 15.01
C ASN A 169 26.88 4.78 16.09
N ARG A 170 25.58 5.00 15.87
CA ARG A 170 24.47 4.47 16.68
C ARG A 170 23.39 3.87 15.78
N ILE A 171 22.66 2.91 16.32
CA ILE A 171 21.54 2.25 15.67
C ILE A 171 20.30 2.55 16.51
N TRP A 172 19.38 3.33 15.95
CA TRP A 172 18.13 3.72 16.61
C TRP A 172 16.99 2.83 16.14
N TYR A 173 16.38 2.08 17.05
CA TYR A 173 15.13 1.39 16.78
C TYR A 173 13.94 2.25 17.19
N MET A 174 12.97 2.40 16.29
CA MET A 174 11.74 3.16 16.53
C MET A 174 10.53 2.25 16.45
N ALA A 175 9.73 2.26 17.51
CA ALA A 175 8.53 1.42 17.67
C ALA A 175 7.49 2.13 18.54
N ASP A 176 6.26 1.65 18.51
CA ASP A 176 5.22 2.04 19.46
C ASP A 176 5.26 1.08 20.67
N GLY A 177 5.04 1.59 21.88
CA GLY A 177 4.86 0.74 23.06
C GLY A 177 3.55 -0.05 23.00
N VAL A 178 2.47 0.64 22.61
CA VAL A 178 1.14 0.11 22.36
C VAL A 178 0.70 0.55 20.98
N TYR A 179 0.56 -0.38 20.04
CA TYR A 179 0.26 -0.08 18.64
C TYR A 179 -1.22 0.28 18.47
N SER A 180 -1.45 1.41 17.80
CA SER A 180 -2.76 2.06 17.79
C SER A 180 -3.86 1.31 17.02
N MET A 181 -3.54 0.36 16.14
CA MET A 181 -4.55 -0.32 15.32
C MET A 181 -5.03 -1.62 15.96
N TYR A 182 -4.13 -2.56 16.20
CA TYR A 182 -4.50 -3.87 16.75
C TYR A 182 -4.51 -3.92 18.28
N GLY A 183 -3.99 -2.90 18.96
CA GLY A 183 -3.90 -2.88 20.43
C GLY A 183 -2.87 -3.85 20.98
N ASP A 184 -1.91 -4.25 20.14
CA ASP A 184 -0.79 -5.09 20.51
C ASP A 184 0.39 -4.26 21.03
N PHE A 185 1.43 -4.96 21.48
CA PHE A 185 2.50 -4.39 22.29
C PHE A 185 3.87 -4.68 21.69
N ALA A 186 4.81 -3.75 21.85
CA ALA A 186 6.21 -4.07 21.60
C ALA A 186 6.71 -5.18 22.55
N PRO A 187 7.55 -6.12 22.09
CA PRO A 187 8.14 -7.18 22.92
C PRO A 187 9.28 -6.62 23.79
N LEU A 188 8.92 -5.84 24.81
CA LEU A 188 9.85 -5.01 25.58
C LEU A 188 10.90 -5.81 26.35
N ASP A 189 10.61 -7.04 26.76
CA ASP A 189 11.60 -7.92 27.40
C ASP A 189 12.76 -8.25 26.44
N ARG A 190 12.45 -8.48 25.16
CA ARG A 190 13.44 -8.73 24.10
C ARG A 190 14.17 -7.45 23.73
N VAL A 191 13.46 -6.32 23.63
CA VAL A 191 14.06 -5.01 23.37
C VAL A 191 15.05 -4.62 24.48
N GLU A 192 14.70 -4.83 25.76
CA GLU A 192 15.60 -4.56 26.90
C GLU A 192 16.84 -5.45 26.87
N LYS A 193 16.71 -6.74 26.52
CA LYS A 193 17.86 -7.63 26.30
C LYS A 193 18.80 -7.09 25.22
N LEU A 194 18.26 -6.57 24.12
CA LEU A 194 19.06 -5.97 23.04
C LEU A 194 19.72 -4.66 23.48
N LEU A 195 19.01 -3.79 24.21
CA LEU A 195 19.55 -2.58 24.83
C LEU A 195 20.73 -2.89 25.74
N ASN A 196 20.63 -3.91 26.58
CA ASN A 196 21.72 -4.32 27.47
C ASN A 196 22.90 -4.96 26.72
N LYS A 197 22.63 -5.72 25.66
CA LYS A 197 23.64 -6.47 24.89
C LYS A 197 24.48 -5.60 23.96
N TYR A 198 23.87 -4.67 23.23
CA TYR A 198 24.53 -3.94 22.14
C TYR A 198 24.79 -2.48 22.51
N LYS A 199 26.07 -2.10 22.64
CA LYS A 199 26.47 -0.74 23.06
C LYS A 199 25.91 0.38 22.17
N LYS A 200 25.93 0.18 20.85
CA LYS A 200 25.48 1.17 19.85
C LYS A 200 23.95 1.21 19.66
N PHE A 201 23.22 0.25 20.23
CA PHE A 201 21.78 0.14 20.09
C PHE A 201 21.05 1.09 21.04
N HIS A 202 20.18 1.92 20.46
CA HIS A 202 19.35 2.91 21.12
C HIS A 202 17.88 2.68 20.77
N LEU A 203 17.00 3.07 21.68
CA LEU A 203 15.55 2.93 21.54
C LEU A 203 14.90 4.32 21.53
N TYR A 204 14.04 4.56 20.56
CA TYR A 204 13.08 5.65 20.57
C TYR A 204 11.69 5.02 20.54
N ILE A 205 10.92 5.15 21.62
CA ILE A 205 9.65 4.42 21.75
C ILE A 205 8.48 5.35 22.05
N ASP A 206 7.41 5.24 21.28
CA ASP A 206 6.18 6.01 21.45
C ASP A 206 5.14 5.22 22.23
N ASP A 207 4.91 5.61 23.48
CA ASP A 207 3.92 5.03 24.39
C ASP A 207 2.68 5.93 24.56
N ALA A 208 2.33 6.70 23.52
CA ALA A 208 1.18 7.60 23.54
C ALA A 208 -0.14 6.89 23.87
N HIS A 209 -0.27 5.62 23.49
CA HIS A 209 -1.42 4.79 23.83
C HIS A 209 -1.29 4.08 25.18
N GLY A 210 -0.11 4.02 25.80
CA GLY A 210 0.09 3.45 27.13
C GLY A 210 -0.16 4.41 28.29
N MET A 211 -0.01 5.72 28.06
CA MET A 211 -0.15 6.76 29.10
C MET A 211 -1.45 6.65 29.89
N GLY A 212 -1.37 6.91 31.21
CA GLY A 212 -2.49 7.06 32.13
C GLY A 212 -3.01 5.72 32.66
N TRP A 213 -3.45 4.82 31.79
CA TRP A 213 -4.18 3.62 32.24
C TRP A 213 -3.32 2.52 32.88
N THR A 214 -2.00 2.53 32.66
CA THR A 214 -1.07 1.56 33.24
C THR A 214 0.24 2.18 33.70
N GLY A 215 1.02 1.42 34.47
CA GLY A 215 2.19 1.88 35.18
C GLY A 215 1.85 2.67 36.45
N LYS A 216 2.81 2.75 37.37
CA LYS A 216 2.70 3.56 38.60
C LYS A 216 2.44 5.02 38.22
N ASN A 217 1.42 5.65 38.81
CA ASN A 217 1.00 7.01 38.46
C ASN A 217 0.70 7.19 36.95
N GLY A 218 0.36 6.11 36.23
CA GLY A 218 -0.02 6.20 34.83
C GLY A 218 1.13 6.53 33.87
N ILE A 219 2.38 6.24 34.24
CA ILE A 219 3.57 6.56 33.41
C ILE A 219 3.71 5.71 32.13
N GLY A 220 2.75 4.82 31.82
CA GLY A 220 2.68 4.12 30.55
C GLY A 220 3.03 2.63 30.61
N TYR A 221 2.71 1.93 29.51
CA TYR A 221 2.96 0.50 29.34
C TYR A 221 4.46 0.23 29.28
N VAL A 222 5.23 1.04 28.55
CA VAL A 222 6.67 0.83 28.43
C VAL A 222 7.36 0.86 29.79
N ARG A 223 6.99 1.82 30.63
CA ARG A 223 7.57 1.99 31.98
C ARG A 223 7.01 1.00 32.99
N SER A 224 5.89 0.33 32.71
CA SER A 224 5.38 -0.77 33.55
C SER A 224 6.12 -2.07 33.28
N GLN A 225 6.63 -2.27 32.06
CA GLN A 225 7.39 -3.47 31.69
C GLN A 225 8.89 -3.34 31.95
N ILE A 226 9.51 -2.19 31.63
CA ILE A 226 10.98 -2.02 31.71
C ILE A 226 11.39 -0.69 32.37
N LYS A 227 12.60 -0.67 32.94
CA LYS A 227 13.18 0.55 33.52
C LYS A 227 13.59 1.54 32.44
N HIS A 228 13.75 2.81 32.80
CA HIS A 228 14.18 3.82 31.83
C HIS A 228 15.67 3.64 31.59
N HIS A 229 16.02 3.12 30.41
CA HIS A 229 17.41 2.85 30.04
C HIS A 229 18.12 4.15 29.62
N ASP A 230 19.42 4.27 29.89
CA ASP A 230 20.25 5.42 29.47
C ASP A 230 20.40 5.60 27.95
N LYS A 231 19.84 4.68 27.15
CA LYS A 231 19.85 4.66 25.68
C LYS A 231 18.44 4.70 25.11
N MET A 232 17.47 5.08 25.93
CA MET A 232 16.05 5.14 25.56
C MET A 232 15.58 6.58 25.62
N VAL A 233 14.86 7.01 24.57
CA VAL A 233 13.98 8.16 24.62
C VAL A 233 12.55 7.63 24.59
N LEU A 234 11.78 7.96 25.61
CA LEU A 234 10.36 7.60 25.70
C LEU A 234 9.52 8.81 25.31
N VAL A 235 8.56 8.61 24.43
CA VAL A 235 7.57 9.63 24.07
C VAL A 235 6.19 9.16 24.50
N THR A 236 5.37 10.09 24.94
CA THR A 236 3.99 9.82 25.33
C THR A 236 3.07 10.98 24.95
N SER A 237 1.76 10.84 25.17
CA SER A 237 0.76 11.83 24.78
C SER A 237 -0.10 12.28 25.95
N LEU A 238 -0.33 13.59 26.01
CA LEU A 238 -1.25 14.20 26.97
C LEU A 238 -2.68 14.32 26.40
N ASN A 239 -2.86 14.13 25.10
CA ASN A 239 -4.13 14.30 24.37
C ASN A 239 -5.10 13.10 24.50
N LYS A 240 -4.71 12.03 25.19
CA LYS A 240 -5.51 10.79 25.31
C LYS A 240 -5.99 10.60 26.76
N SER A 241 -5.54 9.54 27.40
CA SER A 241 -5.89 9.19 28.79
C SER A 241 -5.63 10.30 29.80
N PHE A 242 -4.61 11.13 29.56
CA PHE A 242 -4.20 12.21 30.46
C PHE A 242 -5.12 13.45 30.40
N ALA A 243 -6.01 13.53 29.39
CA ALA A 243 -7.01 14.58 29.20
C ALA A 243 -6.50 16.03 29.27
N ALA A 244 -5.31 16.29 28.70
CA ALA A 244 -4.76 17.63 28.54
C ALA A 244 -4.36 17.86 27.07
N SER A 245 -3.41 18.77 26.82
CA SER A 245 -2.88 19.00 25.48
C SER A 245 -1.39 18.69 25.39
N GLY A 246 -0.96 18.12 24.28
CA GLY A 246 0.45 18.00 23.91
C GLY A 246 1.01 16.58 23.88
N GLY A 247 2.32 16.52 23.63
CA GLY A 247 3.16 15.33 23.79
C GLY A 247 4.21 15.56 24.87
N VAL A 248 4.80 14.50 25.38
CA VAL A 248 5.91 14.58 26.34
C VAL A 248 7.03 13.66 25.90
N MET A 249 8.25 14.18 25.89
CA MET A 249 9.47 13.41 25.66
C MET A 249 10.22 13.28 26.99
N ILE A 250 10.53 12.05 27.37
CA ILE A 250 11.28 11.69 28.57
C ILE A 250 12.67 11.26 28.11
N PHE A 251 13.67 12.00 28.57
CA PHE A 251 15.06 11.82 28.15
C PHE A 251 15.86 11.01 29.17
N PRO A 252 16.91 10.30 28.73
CA PRO A 252 17.74 9.52 29.65
C PRO A 252 18.56 10.43 30.59
N ASN A 253 18.89 11.64 30.14
CA ASN A 253 19.73 12.60 30.84
C ASN A 253 19.41 14.07 30.47
N GLU A 254 19.92 14.99 31.30
CA GLU A 254 19.73 16.44 31.16
C GLU A 254 20.40 17.04 29.91
N GLU A 255 21.50 16.44 29.44
CA GLU A 255 22.21 16.93 28.26
C GLU A 255 21.34 16.81 27.01
N MET A 256 20.76 15.63 26.79
CA MET A 256 19.86 15.36 25.67
C MET A 256 18.58 16.18 25.76
N PHE A 257 17.98 16.28 26.95
CA PHE A 257 16.84 17.15 27.21
C PHE A 257 17.13 18.59 26.81
N ARG A 258 18.23 19.17 27.30
CA ARG A 258 18.64 20.54 26.99
C ARG A 258 18.91 20.73 25.50
N LYS A 259 19.57 19.76 24.85
CA LYS A 259 19.88 19.83 23.40
C LYS A 259 18.59 19.88 22.58
N VAL A 260 17.61 19.01 22.86
CA VAL A 260 16.32 19.02 22.15
C VAL A 260 15.51 20.28 22.46
N LYS A 261 15.47 20.72 23.73
CA LYS A 261 14.79 21.97 24.11
C LYS A 261 15.34 23.19 23.37
N ASN A 262 16.65 23.24 23.17
CA ASN A 262 17.33 24.38 22.55
C ASN A 262 17.40 24.33 21.02
N CYS A 263 17.41 23.13 20.42
CA CYS A 263 17.68 22.95 18.99
C CYS A 263 16.49 22.34 18.23
N GLY A 264 15.48 21.81 18.91
CA GLY A 264 14.31 21.20 18.28
C GLY A 264 13.53 22.24 17.48
N SER A 265 13.40 22.04 16.17
CA SER A 265 12.81 23.02 15.25
C SER A 265 11.39 23.43 15.66
N THR A 266 10.55 22.48 16.06
CA THR A 266 9.18 22.76 16.51
C THR A 266 9.13 23.34 17.94
N MET A 267 10.22 23.25 18.71
CA MET A 267 10.33 23.96 20.00
C MET A 267 10.61 25.45 19.79
N ILE A 268 11.29 25.80 18.69
CA ILE A 268 11.72 27.17 18.37
C ILE A 268 10.71 27.89 17.47
N PHE A 269 10.21 27.20 16.44
CA PHE A 269 9.49 27.80 15.31
C PHE A 269 8.00 27.37 15.24
N SER A 270 7.46 26.72 16.28
CA SER A 270 6.04 26.35 16.36
C SER A 270 5.28 27.14 17.42
N GLY A 271 3.95 27.15 17.31
CA GLY A 271 3.06 27.74 18.30
C GLY A 271 3.04 26.94 19.61
N PRO A 272 2.97 27.61 20.78
CA PRO A 272 2.85 26.91 22.06
C PRO A 272 1.46 26.29 22.27
N ILE A 273 1.37 25.31 23.17
CA ILE A 273 0.13 24.92 23.84
C ILE A 273 -0.51 26.14 24.50
N GLN A 274 -1.82 26.27 24.34
CA GLN A 274 -2.62 27.34 24.93
C GLN A 274 -2.62 27.23 26.47
N PRO A 275 -2.52 28.36 27.21
CA PRO A 275 -2.50 28.34 28.68
C PRO A 275 -3.60 27.50 29.36
N PRO A 276 -4.86 27.50 28.89
CA PRO A 276 -5.92 26.70 29.51
C PRO A 276 -5.59 25.20 29.55
N MET A 277 -4.99 24.67 28.49
CA MET A 277 -4.63 23.26 28.40
C MET A 277 -3.36 22.91 29.21
N LEU A 278 -2.46 23.87 29.44
CA LEU A 278 -1.37 23.70 30.40
C LEU A 278 -1.92 23.60 31.84
N GLY A 279 -2.95 24.39 32.17
CA GLY A 279 -3.68 24.29 33.43
C GLY A 279 -4.29 22.90 33.64
N ALA A 280 -4.98 22.37 32.63
CA ALA A 280 -5.49 20.99 32.64
C ALA A 280 -4.36 19.97 32.87
N GLY A 281 -3.22 20.13 32.16
CA GLY A 281 -2.08 19.23 32.27
C GLY A 281 -1.47 19.20 33.68
N ILE A 282 -1.35 20.36 34.33
CA ILE A 282 -0.80 20.46 35.69
C ILE A 282 -1.71 19.75 36.69
N GLU A 283 -3.03 19.99 36.63
CA GLU A 283 -3.98 19.35 37.53
C GLU A 283 -4.10 17.85 37.26
N SER A 284 -4.01 17.42 35.99
CA SER A 284 -3.91 16.01 35.64
C SER A 284 -2.64 15.36 36.20
N ALA A 285 -1.48 16.01 36.11
CA ALA A 285 -0.23 15.50 36.68
C ALA A 285 -0.30 15.35 38.21
N LYS A 286 -0.94 16.29 38.91
CA LYS A 286 -1.19 16.20 40.34
C LYS A 286 -2.15 15.06 40.68
N LEU A 287 -3.23 14.93 39.91
CA LEU A 287 -4.19 13.84 40.06
C LEU A 287 -3.49 12.49 39.89
N HIS A 288 -2.65 12.31 38.87
CA HIS A 288 -1.90 11.05 38.65
C HIS A 288 -0.97 10.67 39.81
N GLN A 289 -0.49 11.65 40.59
CA GLN A 289 0.36 11.44 41.77
C GLN A 289 -0.43 11.29 43.09
N SER A 290 -1.76 11.46 43.03
CA SER A 290 -2.63 11.35 44.19
C SER A 290 -2.96 9.90 44.56
N GLN A 291 -3.49 9.70 45.78
CA GLN A 291 -3.92 8.38 46.22
C GLN A 291 -5.18 7.88 45.47
N GLU A 292 -6.05 8.78 45.01
CA GLU A 292 -7.30 8.43 44.33
C GLU A 292 -7.06 7.86 42.92
N PHE A 293 -5.94 8.19 42.28
CA PHE A 293 -5.64 7.75 40.92
C PHE A 293 -5.57 6.24 40.75
N THR A 294 -5.10 5.52 41.78
CA THR A 294 -5.02 4.05 41.74
C THR A 294 -6.42 3.45 41.54
N SER A 295 -7.45 4.02 42.17
CA SER A 295 -8.84 3.60 41.99
C SER A 295 -9.33 3.86 40.57
N VAL A 296 -8.95 5.01 39.98
CA VAL A 296 -9.32 5.37 38.60
C VAL A 296 -8.74 4.38 37.58
N GLN A 297 -7.48 3.95 37.75
CA GLN A 297 -6.88 2.90 36.92
C GLN A 297 -7.52 1.52 37.17
N HIS A 298 -7.84 1.20 38.43
CA HIS A 298 -8.42 -0.09 38.80
C HIS A 298 -9.82 -0.28 38.20
N GLU A 299 -10.65 0.75 38.18
CA GLU A 299 -11.97 0.69 37.56
C GLU A 299 -11.89 0.43 36.05
N LEU A 300 -10.92 1.03 35.35
CA LEU A 300 -10.69 0.74 33.94
C LEU A 300 -10.22 -0.71 33.75
N ARG A 301 -9.28 -1.16 34.57
CA ARG A 301 -8.76 -2.54 34.50
C ARG A 301 -9.87 -3.58 34.65
N LYS A 302 -10.80 -3.41 35.60
CA LYS A 302 -11.97 -4.29 35.76
C LYS A 302 -12.79 -4.37 34.47
N LYS A 303 -13.00 -3.25 33.78
CA LYS A 303 -13.77 -3.20 32.53
C LYS A 303 -13.03 -3.90 31.39
N ILE A 304 -11.70 -3.76 31.31
CA ILE A 304 -10.86 -4.47 30.34
C ILE A 304 -10.90 -5.97 30.59
N GLU A 305 -10.72 -6.40 31.85
CA GLU A 305 -10.80 -7.81 32.26
C GLU A 305 -12.17 -8.41 31.93
N TYR A 306 -13.26 -7.71 32.29
CA TYR A 306 -14.61 -8.09 31.93
C TYR A 306 -14.81 -8.21 30.42
N THR A 307 -14.29 -7.26 29.64
CA THR A 307 -14.40 -7.27 28.17
C THR A 307 -13.69 -8.49 27.57
N ASN A 308 -12.45 -8.79 28.00
CA ASN A 308 -11.72 -9.98 27.54
C ASN A 308 -12.45 -11.27 27.91
N GLN A 309 -12.90 -11.40 29.16
CA GLN A 309 -13.71 -12.54 29.60
C GLN A 309 -14.93 -12.71 28.70
N ARG A 310 -15.63 -11.60 28.43
CA ARG A 310 -16.88 -11.65 27.70
C ARG A 310 -16.70 -11.93 26.21
N ILE A 311 -15.66 -11.40 25.58
CA ILE A 311 -15.26 -11.77 24.21
C ILE A 311 -15.02 -13.27 24.11
N SER A 312 -14.28 -13.84 25.07
CA SER A 312 -14.01 -15.28 25.12
C SER A 312 -15.30 -16.11 25.28
N GLU A 313 -16.18 -15.76 26.22
CA GLU A 313 -17.47 -16.45 26.41
C GLU A 313 -18.40 -16.34 25.19
N LEU A 314 -18.33 -15.22 24.47
CA LEU A 314 -19.10 -15.00 23.25
C LEU A 314 -18.45 -15.66 22.02
N GLU A 315 -17.24 -16.20 22.15
CA GLU A 315 -16.41 -16.73 21.06
C GLU A 315 -16.16 -15.69 19.95
N LEU A 316 -16.15 -14.40 20.29
CA LEU A 316 -15.83 -13.35 19.33
C LEU A 316 -14.34 -13.43 18.95
N PRO A 317 -13.98 -13.20 17.67
CA PRO A 317 -12.58 -13.21 17.28
C PRO A 317 -11.87 -11.99 17.85
N GLN A 318 -10.74 -12.21 18.48
CA GLN A 318 -9.85 -11.15 18.94
C GLN A 318 -8.49 -11.37 18.30
N TYR A 319 -7.89 -10.31 17.75
CA TYR A 319 -6.57 -10.42 17.10
C TYR A 319 -5.52 -10.99 18.07
N GLN A 320 -5.55 -10.50 19.30
CA GLN A 320 -4.90 -11.10 20.45
C GLN A 320 -5.57 -10.62 21.73
N MET A 321 -5.50 -11.44 22.79
CA MET A 321 -5.84 -10.96 24.12
C MET A 321 -4.95 -9.77 24.47
N THR A 322 -5.53 -8.70 25.01
CA THR A 322 -4.81 -7.45 25.30
C THR A 322 -5.19 -6.92 26.67
N GLU A 323 -4.20 -6.38 27.37
CA GLU A 323 -4.41 -5.61 28.61
C GLU A 323 -4.67 -4.13 28.32
N SER A 324 -4.58 -3.71 27.06
CA SER A 324 -4.83 -2.33 26.67
C SER A 324 -6.34 -2.04 26.66
N PRO A 325 -6.73 -0.76 26.83
CA PRO A 325 -8.13 -0.34 26.64
C PRO A 325 -8.59 -0.35 25.17
N LEU A 326 -7.81 -0.92 24.25
CA LEU A 326 -8.03 -0.90 22.81
C LEU A 326 -8.21 -2.32 22.30
N PHE A 327 -9.39 -2.61 21.77
CA PHE A 327 -9.75 -3.91 21.26
C PHE A 327 -9.91 -3.87 19.74
N PHE A 328 -9.49 -4.95 19.09
CA PHE A 328 -9.61 -5.14 17.67
C PHE A 328 -10.29 -6.48 17.37
N ILE A 329 -11.37 -6.42 16.59
CA ILE A 329 -12.13 -7.58 16.11
C ILE A 329 -11.80 -7.74 14.62
N PRO A 330 -11.06 -8.78 14.24
CA PRO A 330 -10.71 -9.10 12.85
C PRO A 330 -11.94 -9.25 11.97
N VAL A 331 -11.91 -8.70 10.75
CA VAL A 331 -13.03 -8.83 9.80
C VAL A 331 -12.55 -9.20 8.40
N GLY A 332 -11.53 -8.51 7.86
CA GLY A 332 -11.07 -8.76 6.50
C GLY A 332 -11.17 -7.53 5.61
N LEU A 333 -11.92 -7.67 4.51
CA LEU A 333 -12.04 -6.67 3.45
C LEU A 333 -12.84 -5.42 3.88
N PRO A 334 -12.57 -4.24 3.27
CA PRO A 334 -13.27 -2.99 3.58
C PRO A 334 -14.79 -3.08 3.43
N GLN A 335 -15.31 -3.83 2.45
CA GLN A 335 -16.76 -3.99 2.28
C GLN A 335 -17.44 -4.62 3.50
N ILE A 336 -16.84 -5.67 4.05
CA ILE A 336 -17.37 -6.41 5.19
C ILE A 336 -17.35 -5.54 6.45
N ILE A 337 -16.23 -4.84 6.68
CA ILE A 337 -16.09 -3.90 7.82
C ILE A 337 -17.19 -2.84 7.76
N ARG A 338 -17.42 -2.25 6.58
CA ARG A 338 -18.47 -1.24 6.38
C ARG A 338 -19.85 -1.81 6.66
N THR A 339 -20.14 -3.02 6.19
CA THR A 339 -21.42 -3.70 6.44
C THR A 339 -21.63 -3.92 7.94
N ILE A 340 -20.66 -4.47 8.68
CA ILE A 340 -20.79 -4.68 10.12
C ILE A 340 -20.91 -3.34 10.89
N ILE A 341 -20.14 -2.30 10.53
CA ILE A 341 -20.27 -0.97 11.16
C ILE A 341 -21.66 -0.38 10.95
N LYS A 342 -22.22 -0.47 9.75
CA LYS A 342 -23.59 0.02 9.49
C LYS A 342 -24.61 -0.72 10.35
N ARG A 343 -24.43 -2.03 10.52
CA ARG A 343 -25.30 -2.86 11.37
C ARG A 343 -25.18 -2.46 12.84
N MET A 344 -23.97 -2.30 13.37
CA MET A 344 -23.74 -1.84 14.75
C MET A 344 -24.29 -0.44 14.99
N LYS A 345 -24.13 0.49 14.02
CA LYS A 345 -24.73 1.83 14.09
C LYS A 345 -26.26 1.77 14.18
N LYS A 346 -26.92 0.90 13.40
CA LYS A 346 -28.38 0.72 13.50
C LYS A 346 -28.83 0.24 14.88
N GLN A 347 -27.96 -0.45 15.61
CA GLN A 347 -28.21 -0.89 16.99
C GLN A 347 -27.82 0.15 18.05
N GLY A 348 -27.42 1.36 17.66
CA GLY A 348 -27.06 2.44 18.59
C GLY A 348 -25.60 2.40 19.08
N PHE A 349 -24.71 1.67 18.42
CA PHE A 349 -23.28 1.61 18.80
C PHE A 349 -22.38 2.27 17.77
N PHE A 350 -21.48 3.14 18.24
CA PHE A 350 -20.44 3.74 17.42
C PHE A 350 -19.10 3.04 17.66
N LEU A 351 -18.61 2.33 16.64
CA LEU A 351 -17.30 1.68 16.61
C LEU A 351 -16.43 2.32 15.52
N ASN A 352 -15.11 2.30 15.69
CA ASN A 352 -14.20 2.74 14.64
C ASN A 352 -13.95 1.60 13.63
N SER A 353 -13.66 1.98 12.38
CA SER A 353 -13.03 1.08 11.41
C SER A 353 -11.52 1.19 11.51
N ALA A 354 -10.84 0.06 11.44
CA ALA A 354 -9.42 -0.01 11.16
C ALA A 354 -9.26 -0.65 9.78
N SER A 355 -8.95 0.18 8.78
CA SER A 355 -8.83 -0.21 7.37
C SER A 355 -7.64 0.50 6.73
N TYR A 356 -7.28 0.09 5.52
CA TYR A 356 -6.27 0.77 4.72
C TYR A 356 -6.52 2.29 4.63
N PRO A 357 -5.49 3.14 4.73
CA PRO A 357 -4.06 2.82 4.82
C PRO A 357 -3.55 2.50 6.24
N ALA A 358 -4.40 2.53 7.27
CA ALA A 358 -3.97 2.33 8.65
C ALA A 358 -3.64 0.87 8.97
N THR A 359 -4.31 -0.08 8.31
CA THR A 359 -4.02 -1.52 8.34
C THR A 359 -3.90 -2.07 6.92
N PRO A 360 -3.33 -3.27 6.73
CA PRO A 360 -3.39 -3.95 5.45
C PRO A 360 -4.82 -4.11 4.93
N ILE A 361 -5.01 -4.02 3.61
CA ILE A 361 -6.36 -3.97 3.02
C ILE A 361 -7.22 -5.18 3.35
N LYS A 362 -6.61 -6.36 3.47
CA LYS A 362 -7.26 -7.60 3.91
C LYS A 362 -7.23 -7.82 5.41
N LYS A 363 -6.43 -7.09 6.18
CA LYS A 363 -6.33 -7.26 7.64
C LYS A 363 -7.02 -6.11 8.38
N GLY A 364 -8.15 -5.65 7.84
CA GLY A 364 -8.99 -4.67 8.49
C GLY A 364 -9.96 -5.29 9.48
N GLY A 365 -10.53 -4.45 10.33
CA GLY A 365 -11.43 -4.89 11.39
C GLY A 365 -12.19 -3.75 12.06
N LEU A 366 -12.91 -4.13 13.11
CA LEU A 366 -13.55 -3.17 14.01
C LEU A 366 -12.57 -2.85 15.13
N ARG A 367 -12.42 -1.56 15.42
CA ARG A 367 -11.60 -1.07 16.52
C ARG A 367 -12.49 -0.34 17.50
N PHE A 368 -12.43 -0.74 18.77
CA PHE A 368 -13.23 -0.14 19.81
C PHE A 368 -12.44 0.01 21.10
N MET A 369 -12.82 0.98 21.92
CA MET A 369 -12.10 1.32 23.14
C MET A 369 -12.99 1.18 24.36
N ILE A 370 -12.40 0.66 25.42
CA ILE A 370 -12.98 0.62 26.76
C ILE A 370 -12.46 1.81 27.55
N ASN A 371 -13.35 2.50 28.25
CA ASN A 371 -13.00 3.67 29.04
C ASN A 371 -13.87 3.77 30.32
N ASN A 372 -13.48 4.66 31.22
CA ASN A 372 -14.17 4.82 32.51
C ASN A 372 -15.59 5.42 32.41
N ASN A 373 -15.94 6.07 31.31
CA ASN A 373 -17.28 6.62 31.10
C ASN A 373 -18.30 5.57 30.66
N LEU A 374 -17.84 4.39 30.20
CA LEU A 374 -18.70 3.27 29.83
C LEU A 374 -19.12 2.47 31.06
N SER A 375 -20.40 2.14 31.16
CA SER A 375 -20.90 1.15 32.13
C SER A 375 -20.64 -0.28 31.65
N ILE A 376 -20.55 -1.23 32.58
CA ILE A 376 -20.44 -2.67 32.27
C ILE A 376 -21.62 -3.14 31.43
N GLN A 377 -22.83 -2.62 31.67
CA GLN A 377 -24.04 -2.93 30.92
C GLN A 377 -23.96 -2.45 29.46
N GLN A 378 -23.38 -1.28 29.21
CA GLN A 378 -23.13 -0.80 27.85
C GLN A 378 -22.12 -1.70 27.12
N ILE A 379 -21.05 -2.12 27.79
CA ILE A 379 -20.04 -3.04 27.25
C ILE A 379 -20.70 -4.38 26.90
N GLU A 380 -21.47 -4.97 27.82
CA GLU A 380 -22.19 -6.24 27.60
C GLU A 380 -23.14 -6.14 26.40
N SER A 381 -23.98 -5.11 26.37
CA SER A 381 -24.95 -4.90 25.30
C SER A 381 -24.28 -4.76 23.93
N MET A 382 -23.16 -4.03 23.87
CA MET A 382 -22.37 -3.88 22.65
C MET A 382 -21.79 -5.21 22.18
N LEU A 383 -21.15 -5.99 23.07
CA LEU A 383 -20.51 -7.26 22.71
C LEU A 383 -21.52 -8.33 22.27
N VAL A 384 -22.64 -8.46 22.99
CA VAL A 384 -23.72 -9.39 22.63
C VAL A 384 -24.31 -9.04 21.26
N THR A 385 -24.54 -7.75 21.02
CA THR A 385 -25.01 -7.25 19.71
C THR A 385 -23.97 -7.53 18.63
N LEU A 386 -22.70 -7.29 18.92
CA LEU A 386 -21.60 -7.50 18.00
C LEU A 386 -21.51 -8.96 17.57
N LYS A 387 -21.61 -9.94 18.48
CA LYS A 387 -21.63 -11.37 18.13
C LYS A 387 -22.64 -11.68 17.01
N LYS A 388 -23.86 -11.17 17.14
CA LYS A 388 -24.93 -11.39 16.17
C LYS A 388 -24.66 -10.66 14.84
N GLU A 389 -24.37 -9.36 14.90
CA GLU A 389 -24.22 -8.54 13.70
C GLU A 389 -22.92 -8.83 12.93
N TYR A 390 -21.90 -9.35 13.62
CA TYR A 390 -20.65 -9.79 13.04
C TYR A 390 -20.86 -10.98 12.09
N VAL A 391 -21.52 -12.04 12.56
CA VAL A 391 -21.84 -13.22 11.72
C VAL A 391 -22.73 -12.82 10.55
N LEU A 392 -23.80 -12.05 10.81
CA LEU A 392 -24.71 -11.60 9.76
C LEU A 392 -24.00 -10.75 8.69
N GLY A 393 -23.07 -9.88 9.11
CA GLY A 393 -22.31 -9.04 8.20
C GLY A 393 -21.27 -9.81 7.38
N LEU A 394 -20.64 -10.84 7.96
CA LEU A 394 -19.76 -11.75 7.20
C LEU A 394 -20.54 -12.50 6.12
N LEU A 395 -21.61 -13.18 6.52
CA LEU A 395 -22.39 -14.02 5.61
C LEU A 395 -23.05 -13.20 4.48
N SER A 396 -23.53 -11.99 4.77
CA SER A 396 -24.13 -11.14 3.73
C SER A 396 -23.16 -10.70 2.64
N GLU A 397 -21.86 -10.77 2.90
CA GLU A 397 -20.80 -10.38 1.97
C GLU A 397 -20.05 -11.60 1.41
N GLY A 398 -20.55 -12.82 1.64
CA GLY A 398 -19.93 -14.07 1.17
C GLY A 398 -18.68 -14.49 1.96
N SER A 399 -18.45 -13.92 3.14
CA SER A 399 -17.35 -14.31 4.03
C SER A 399 -17.84 -15.19 5.18
N SER A 400 -16.92 -15.74 5.97
CA SER A 400 -17.25 -16.61 7.10
C SER A 400 -16.27 -16.46 8.26
N PRO A 401 -16.65 -16.86 9.49
CA PRO A 401 -15.74 -16.93 10.62
C PRO A 401 -14.46 -17.72 10.32
N GLU A 402 -14.59 -18.85 9.60
CA GLU A 402 -13.48 -19.73 9.24
C GLU A 402 -12.50 -19.03 8.30
N TYR A 403 -13.00 -18.28 7.31
CA TYR A 403 -12.17 -17.48 6.41
C TYR A 403 -11.37 -16.42 7.19
N VAL A 404 -12.02 -15.70 8.09
CA VAL A 404 -11.35 -14.69 8.91
C VAL A 404 -10.31 -15.31 9.84
N ALA A 405 -10.61 -16.47 10.45
CA ALA A 405 -9.66 -17.20 11.28
C ALA A 405 -8.39 -17.54 10.49
N LYS A 406 -8.54 -18.08 9.27
CA LYS A 406 -7.42 -18.39 8.39
C LYS A 406 -6.61 -17.14 8.02
N LEU A 407 -7.29 -16.08 7.61
CA LEU A 407 -6.68 -14.82 7.17
C LEU A 407 -5.82 -14.14 8.25
N PHE A 408 -6.26 -14.20 9.50
CA PHE A 408 -5.56 -13.62 10.64
C PHE A 408 -4.70 -14.62 11.41
N LYS A 409 -4.65 -15.89 10.98
CA LYS A 409 -3.95 -17.00 11.66
C LYS A 409 -4.43 -17.19 13.11
N LEU A 410 -5.74 -17.17 13.31
CA LEU A 410 -6.42 -17.37 14.59
C LEU A 410 -7.00 -18.78 14.69
N ASP A 411 -7.24 -19.23 15.91
CA ASP A 411 -8.03 -20.44 16.15
C ASP A 411 -9.46 -20.27 15.61
N PRO A 412 -10.10 -21.33 15.10
CA PRO A 412 -11.50 -21.27 14.66
C PRO A 412 -12.43 -20.76 15.77
N PHE A 413 -13.36 -19.89 15.41
CA PHE A 413 -14.29 -19.24 16.32
C PHE A 413 -15.70 -19.24 15.72
N LEU A 414 -16.74 -19.17 16.56
CA LEU A 414 -18.16 -19.15 16.13
C LEU A 414 -18.57 -20.28 15.16
N VAL A 415 -17.98 -21.47 15.30
CA VAL A 415 -18.13 -22.62 14.36
C VAL A 415 -19.59 -23.09 14.24
N ASN A 416 -20.43 -22.88 15.26
CA ASN A 416 -21.86 -23.23 15.26
C ASN A 416 -22.72 -22.00 15.57
N HIS A 417 -22.68 -20.99 14.71
CA HIS A 417 -23.32 -19.70 14.95
C HIS A 417 -24.86 -19.74 14.90
N GLY A 418 -25.49 -20.86 14.53
CA GLY A 418 -26.95 -21.08 14.62
C GLY A 418 -27.82 -20.16 13.75
N VAL A 419 -27.19 -19.24 13.03
CA VAL A 419 -27.83 -18.31 12.10
C VAL A 419 -27.71 -18.91 10.71
N SER A 420 -28.76 -19.60 10.26
CA SER A 420 -28.91 -19.87 8.82
C SER A 420 -29.11 -18.54 8.11
N ALA A 421 -28.41 -18.32 7.00
CA ALA A 421 -28.62 -17.18 6.12
C ALA A 421 -30.08 -17.15 5.64
N GLY A 422 -30.94 -16.47 6.41
CA GLY A 422 -32.30 -16.16 6.01
C GLY A 422 -32.23 -15.06 4.95
N GLU A 423 -32.45 -15.48 3.70
CA GLU A 423 -32.89 -14.65 2.57
C GLU A 423 -32.15 -13.33 2.37
N ASN A 424 -30.97 -13.43 1.77
CA ASN A 424 -30.61 -12.59 0.63
C ASN A 424 -29.77 -13.46 -0.30
N GLY A 425 -30.47 -14.23 -1.13
CA GLY A 425 -29.82 -14.92 -2.24
C GLY A 425 -29.27 -13.88 -3.20
N THR A 426 -27.94 -13.75 -3.24
CA THR A 426 -27.30 -13.45 -4.51
C THR A 426 -27.64 -14.60 -5.45
N SER A 427 -28.11 -14.28 -6.66
CA SER A 427 -28.54 -15.26 -7.63
C SER A 427 -27.41 -16.26 -7.87
N MET A 428 -27.66 -17.55 -7.60
CA MET A 428 -26.77 -18.66 -7.99
C MET A 428 -26.84 -18.91 -9.50
N ASN A 429 -26.80 -17.86 -10.32
CA ASN A 429 -26.95 -17.97 -11.77
C ASN A 429 -25.62 -17.93 -12.51
N LEU A 430 -24.49 -17.77 -11.81
CA LEU A 430 -23.17 -17.76 -12.43
C LEU A 430 -22.39 -19.06 -12.14
N HIS A 431 -21.74 -19.59 -13.17
CA HIS A 431 -20.87 -20.76 -13.12
C HIS A 431 -19.45 -20.38 -13.53
N ALA A 432 -18.50 -20.44 -12.59
CA ALA A 432 -17.07 -20.30 -12.90
C ALA A 432 -16.42 -21.64 -13.23
N THR A 433 -15.56 -21.64 -14.24
CA THR A 433 -14.64 -22.75 -14.55
C THR A 433 -13.22 -22.22 -14.62
N SER A 434 -12.30 -22.92 -13.96
CA SER A 434 -10.86 -22.64 -14.01
C SER A 434 -10.15 -23.67 -14.87
N TYR A 435 -9.27 -23.22 -15.76
CA TYR A 435 -8.50 -24.07 -16.67
C TYR A 435 -7.01 -23.83 -16.45
N SER A 436 -6.23 -24.91 -16.55
CA SER A 436 -4.77 -24.87 -16.38
C SER A 436 -3.99 -24.85 -17.70
N THR A 437 -4.72 -24.94 -18.82
CA THR A 437 -4.19 -24.80 -20.17
C THR A 437 -5.27 -24.25 -21.09
N ILE A 438 -4.88 -23.42 -22.04
CA ILE A 438 -5.77 -22.88 -23.05
C ILE A 438 -6.36 -23.97 -23.94
N SER A 439 -5.68 -25.12 -24.05
CA SER A 439 -6.11 -26.25 -24.88
C SER A 439 -7.41 -26.91 -24.39
N GLU A 440 -7.87 -26.60 -23.18
CA GLU A 440 -9.16 -27.06 -22.64
C GLU A 440 -10.33 -26.15 -23.03
N ILE A 441 -10.06 -24.98 -23.63
CA ILE A 441 -11.06 -23.99 -24.03
C ILE A 441 -11.22 -24.02 -25.56
N ASP A 442 -12.45 -23.88 -26.07
CA ASP A 442 -12.66 -23.82 -27.51
C ASP A 442 -11.98 -22.58 -28.13
N SER A 443 -11.11 -22.83 -29.12
CA SER A 443 -10.32 -21.79 -29.78
C SER A 443 -11.15 -20.71 -30.48
N LYS A 444 -12.33 -21.05 -31.03
CA LYS A 444 -13.18 -20.06 -31.71
C LYS A 444 -13.88 -19.17 -30.68
N GLU A 445 -14.38 -19.77 -29.61
CA GLU A 445 -15.01 -19.04 -28.50
C GLU A 445 -14.02 -18.09 -27.84
N TRP A 446 -12.80 -18.55 -27.52
CA TRP A 446 -11.78 -17.71 -26.90
C TRP A 446 -11.34 -16.56 -27.81
N ASN A 447 -11.04 -16.87 -29.07
CA ASN A 447 -10.56 -15.87 -30.02
C ASN A 447 -11.62 -14.79 -30.30
N LEU A 448 -12.92 -15.11 -30.23
CA LEU A 448 -13.98 -14.11 -30.37
C LEU A 448 -13.85 -12.97 -29.35
N LEU A 449 -13.35 -13.27 -28.15
CA LEU A 449 -13.19 -12.32 -27.06
C LEU A 449 -11.86 -11.56 -27.11
N PHE A 450 -10.78 -12.23 -27.55
CA PHE A 450 -9.41 -11.74 -27.35
C PHE A 450 -8.62 -11.42 -28.63
N SER A 451 -8.97 -11.96 -29.81
CA SER A 451 -8.18 -11.79 -31.05
C SER A 451 -8.01 -10.33 -31.47
N LYS A 452 -9.02 -9.51 -31.17
CA LYS A 452 -9.04 -8.07 -31.54
C LYS A 452 -8.17 -7.20 -30.64
N PHE A 453 -7.67 -7.73 -29.52
CA PHE A 453 -7.12 -6.93 -28.45
C PHE A 453 -5.69 -7.32 -28.08
N GLY A 454 -4.86 -7.74 -29.03
CA GLY A 454 -3.43 -8.00 -28.81
C GLY A 454 -3.09 -9.48 -28.82
N SER A 455 -2.06 -9.88 -28.07
CA SER A 455 -1.42 -11.21 -28.20
C SER A 455 -2.08 -12.34 -27.39
N ASN A 456 -3.34 -12.17 -26.94
CA ASN A 456 -4.02 -13.15 -26.09
C ASN A 456 -4.85 -14.17 -26.90
N GLU A 457 -4.49 -14.42 -28.16
CA GLU A 457 -5.12 -15.46 -28.96
C GLU A 457 -4.78 -16.86 -28.44
N HIS A 458 -5.65 -17.82 -28.73
CA HIS A 458 -5.54 -19.19 -28.24
C HIS A 458 -4.20 -19.85 -28.63
N GLN A 459 -3.73 -19.69 -29.87
CA GLN A 459 -2.51 -20.34 -30.33
C GLN A 459 -1.25 -19.73 -29.67
N ASN A 460 -1.18 -18.40 -29.60
CA ASN A 460 -0.06 -17.72 -28.94
C ASN A 460 0.04 -18.09 -27.44
N LEU A 461 -1.09 -18.15 -26.73
CA LEU A 461 -1.11 -18.57 -25.33
C LEU A 461 -0.59 -20.00 -25.14
N LYS A 462 -0.93 -20.90 -26.07
CA LYS A 462 -0.45 -22.28 -26.06
C LYS A 462 1.07 -22.36 -26.23
N GLU A 463 1.66 -21.55 -27.10
CA GLU A 463 3.12 -21.49 -27.24
C GLU A 463 3.78 -20.90 -26.00
N LEU A 464 3.19 -19.86 -25.38
CA LEU A 464 3.71 -19.28 -24.14
C LEU A 464 3.68 -20.28 -22.97
N GLU A 465 2.63 -21.08 -22.85
CA GLU A 465 2.57 -22.18 -21.87
C GLU A 465 3.72 -23.18 -22.04
N LEU A 466 4.12 -23.48 -23.28
CA LEU A 466 5.23 -24.39 -23.56
C LEU A 466 6.58 -23.75 -23.25
N VAL A 467 6.78 -22.47 -23.64
CA VAL A 467 8.04 -21.75 -23.44
C VAL A 467 8.34 -21.54 -21.96
N PHE A 468 7.32 -21.23 -21.15
CA PHE A 468 7.48 -20.86 -19.74
C PHE A 468 7.17 -22.00 -18.76
N LYS A 469 7.35 -23.25 -19.17
CA LYS A 469 7.12 -24.42 -18.31
C LYS A 469 8.33 -25.34 -18.26
N GLY A 470 8.73 -25.73 -17.06
CA GLY A 470 9.80 -26.71 -16.83
C GLY A 470 11.22 -26.17 -17.07
N ASN A 471 11.41 -24.85 -16.99
CA ASN A 471 12.72 -24.22 -17.15
C ASN A 471 13.56 -24.36 -15.86
N SER A 472 14.89 -24.39 -15.99
CA SER A 472 15.82 -24.45 -14.84
C SER A 472 15.78 -23.18 -13.98
N SER A 473 15.58 -22.03 -14.61
CA SER A 473 15.50 -20.73 -13.95
C SER A 473 14.07 -20.44 -13.52
N ARG A 474 13.87 -20.13 -12.24
CA ARG A 474 12.54 -19.94 -11.65
C ARG A 474 11.74 -18.78 -12.27
N GLU A 475 12.41 -17.73 -12.73
CA GLU A 475 11.78 -16.58 -13.41
C GLU A 475 11.17 -16.93 -14.77
N TYR A 476 11.53 -18.07 -15.35
CA TYR A 476 11.01 -18.58 -16.62
C TYR A 476 9.95 -19.66 -16.44
N ASN A 477 9.41 -19.81 -15.23
CA ASN A 477 8.31 -20.72 -14.95
C ASN A 477 7.06 -19.92 -14.62
N TRP A 478 6.14 -19.80 -15.57
CA TRP A 478 4.88 -19.07 -15.42
C TRP A 478 3.72 -20.05 -15.50
N ASP A 479 2.91 -20.12 -14.45
CA ASP A 479 1.67 -20.88 -14.50
C ASP A 479 0.59 -19.97 -15.12
N ILE A 480 0.39 -20.13 -16.44
CA ILE A 480 -0.63 -19.40 -17.19
C ILE A 480 -1.95 -20.17 -17.07
N ASN A 481 -2.97 -19.53 -16.51
CA ASN A 481 -4.26 -20.12 -16.20
C ASN A 481 -5.41 -19.22 -16.67
N TYR A 482 -6.61 -19.78 -16.68
CA TYR A 482 -7.79 -19.14 -17.27
C TYR A 482 -9.00 -19.28 -16.37
N HIS A 483 -9.80 -18.22 -16.29
CA HIS A 483 -11.14 -18.26 -15.69
C HIS A 483 -12.18 -17.94 -16.76
N VAL A 484 -13.24 -18.74 -16.84
CA VAL A 484 -14.42 -18.45 -17.65
C VAL A 484 -15.65 -18.54 -16.74
N ILE A 485 -16.41 -17.45 -16.66
CA ILE A 485 -17.61 -17.32 -15.84
C ILE A 485 -18.79 -17.12 -16.76
N ARG A 486 -19.78 -18.00 -16.64
CA ARG A 486 -20.98 -18.04 -17.48
C ARG A 486 -22.23 -17.77 -16.67
N ASP A 487 -23.26 -17.24 -17.31
CA ASP A 487 -24.61 -17.25 -16.76
C ASP A 487 -25.28 -18.63 -16.88
N ALA A 488 -26.52 -18.73 -16.38
CA ALA A 488 -27.30 -19.96 -16.40
C ALA A 488 -27.64 -20.45 -17.81
N ASP A 489 -27.63 -19.55 -18.80
CA ASP A 489 -27.85 -19.85 -20.22
C ASP A 489 -26.55 -20.22 -20.96
N GLY A 490 -25.41 -20.18 -20.27
CA GLY A 490 -24.09 -20.53 -20.79
C GLY A 490 -23.34 -19.38 -21.47
N HIS A 491 -23.84 -18.15 -21.45
CA HIS A 491 -23.16 -16.99 -22.03
C HIS A 491 -21.97 -16.57 -21.16
N ILE A 492 -20.84 -16.26 -21.78
CA ILE A 492 -19.65 -15.77 -21.07
C ILE A 492 -19.89 -14.34 -20.59
N ILE A 493 -19.91 -14.17 -19.27
CA ILE A 493 -19.99 -12.85 -18.63
C ILE A 493 -18.57 -12.31 -18.36
N LEU A 494 -17.65 -13.20 -17.99
CA LEU A 494 -16.25 -12.86 -17.77
C LEU A 494 -15.35 -13.98 -18.28
N ALA A 495 -14.32 -13.61 -19.04
CA ALA A 495 -13.20 -14.51 -19.36
C ALA A 495 -11.89 -13.79 -19.05
N SER A 496 -10.92 -14.51 -18.51
CA SER A 496 -9.66 -13.91 -18.09
C SER A 496 -8.52 -14.90 -18.26
N VAL A 497 -7.39 -14.41 -18.78
CA VAL A 497 -6.09 -15.09 -18.71
C VAL A 497 -5.25 -14.40 -17.64
N TYR A 498 -4.53 -15.18 -16.85
CA TYR A 498 -3.61 -14.65 -15.85
C TYR A 498 -2.40 -15.58 -15.68
N SER A 499 -1.29 -14.99 -15.25
CA SER A 499 -0.05 -15.68 -14.97
C SER A 499 0.26 -15.58 -13.48
N LEU A 500 0.60 -16.73 -12.90
CA LEU A 500 1.28 -16.82 -11.61
C LEU A 500 2.78 -16.97 -11.89
N ALA A 501 3.57 -15.97 -11.53
CA ALA A 501 5.01 -15.97 -11.79
C ALA A 501 5.79 -15.19 -10.73
N LEU A 502 7.11 -15.41 -10.68
CA LEU A 502 8.02 -14.52 -9.98
C LEU A 502 8.17 -13.23 -10.79
N MET A 503 7.78 -12.09 -10.21
CA MET A 503 7.81 -10.79 -10.88
C MET A 503 8.70 -9.81 -10.12
N MET A 504 9.24 -8.83 -10.87
CA MET A 504 9.94 -7.70 -10.30
C MET A 504 8.94 -6.70 -9.72
N ASP A 505 9.11 -6.31 -8.46
CA ASP A 505 8.14 -5.44 -7.77
C ASP A 505 8.06 -4.03 -8.34
N ASP A 506 9.10 -3.61 -9.07
CA ASP A 506 9.24 -2.33 -9.75
C ASP A 506 8.80 -2.35 -11.22
N LEU A 507 8.14 -3.43 -11.68
CA LEU A 507 7.61 -3.57 -13.04
C LEU A 507 6.84 -2.34 -13.50
N LEU A 508 6.07 -1.74 -12.59
CA LEU A 508 5.19 -0.59 -12.81
C LEU A 508 5.54 0.59 -11.89
N ALA A 509 6.77 0.64 -11.37
CA ALA A 509 7.24 1.74 -10.53
C ALA A 509 7.77 2.92 -11.37
N ASP A 510 7.90 4.08 -10.73
CA ASP A 510 8.57 5.24 -11.33
C ASP A 510 10.01 4.91 -11.72
N LYS A 511 10.43 5.40 -12.90
CA LYS A 511 11.77 5.18 -13.47
C LYS A 511 12.93 5.35 -12.46
N ASN A 512 12.90 6.40 -11.65
CA ASN A 512 13.95 6.69 -10.68
C ASN A 512 14.07 5.63 -9.57
N ILE A 513 12.95 4.97 -9.22
CA ILE A 513 12.93 3.88 -8.24
C ILE A 513 13.49 2.63 -8.88
N SER A 514 13.02 2.30 -10.09
CA SER A 514 13.50 1.15 -10.85
C SER A 514 15.02 1.23 -11.10
N GLU A 515 15.56 2.43 -11.34
CA GLU A 515 17.01 2.65 -11.42
C GLU A 515 17.76 2.29 -10.12
N LYS A 516 17.27 2.75 -8.95
CA LYS A 516 17.88 2.42 -7.65
C LYS A 516 17.79 0.92 -7.35
N ILE A 517 16.64 0.30 -7.65
CA ILE A 517 16.43 -1.15 -7.44
C ILE A 517 17.33 -1.96 -8.36
N LYS A 518 17.50 -1.55 -9.61
CA LYS A 518 18.40 -2.21 -10.57
C LYS A 518 19.85 -2.20 -10.10
N GLU A 519 20.30 -1.13 -9.43
CA GLU A 519 21.62 -1.08 -8.80
C GLU A 519 21.73 -2.10 -7.66
N LEU A 520 20.75 -2.15 -6.76
CA LEU A 520 20.71 -3.11 -5.65
C LEU A 520 20.64 -4.57 -6.13
N ARG A 521 20.03 -4.81 -7.30
CA ARG A 521 19.96 -6.14 -7.92
C ARG A 521 21.30 -6.64 -8.48
N LYS A 522 22.34 -5.79 -8.58
CA LYS A 522 23.69 -6.25 -8.92
C LYS A 522 24.28 -7.15 -7.84
N ASP A 523 23.97 -6.85 -6.58
CA ASP A 523 24.42 -7.64 -5.42
C ASP A 523 23.46 -8.79 -5.10
N ASN A 524 22.15 -8.57 -5.30
CA ASN A 524 21.12 -9.61 -5.13
C ASN A 524 20.11 -9.57 -6.28
N ARG A 525 20.29 -10.44 -7.29
CA ARG A 525 19.44 -10.53 -8.49
C ARG A 525 17.94 -10.52 -8.21
N PHE A 526 17.51 -11.09 -7.08
CA PHE A 526 16.10 -11.25 -6.70
C PHE A 526 15.63 -10.26 -5.64
N TYR A 527 16.41 -9.20 -5.37
CA TYR A 527 15.99 -8.11 -4.51
C TYR A 527 14.68 -7.49 -5.03
N LEU A 528 13.69 -7.33 -4.13
CA LEU A 528 12.34 -6.86 -4.45
C LEU A 528 11.70 -7.64 -5.61
N THR A 529 11.57 -8.95 -5.43
CA THR A 529 10.83 -9.82 -6.34
C THR A 529 9.78 -10.59 -5.55
N SER A 530 8.60 -10.74 -6.13
CA SER A 530 7.42 -11.30 -5.48
C SER A 530 6.74 -12.32 -6.37
N LYS A 531 6.24 -13.40 -5.76
CA LYS A 531 5.31 -14.30 -6.44
C LYS A 531 3.99 -13.56 -6.62
N THR A 532 3.61 -13.31 -7.87
CA THR A 532 2.53 -12.40 -8.25
C THR A 532 1.58 -13.10 -9.21
N ILE A 533 0.29 -12.89 -9.01
CA ILE A 533 -0.75 -13.16 -10.00
C ILE A 533 -0.96 -11.87 -10.80
N MET A 534 -0.87 -11.93 -12.12
CA MET A 534 -1.20 -10.80 -12.98
C MET A 534 -2.08 -11.25 -14.15
N THR A 535 -3.14 -10.51 -14.46
CA THR A 535 -3.90 -10.76 -15.69
C THR A 535 -3.02 -10.53 -16.92
N GLY A 536 -3.06 -11.46 -17.87
CA GLY A 536 -2.11 -11.55 -18.97
C GLY A 536 -0.81 -12.23 -18.53
N THR A 537 0.27 -12.00 -19.28
CA THR A 537 1.62 -12.46 -18.90
C THR A 537 2.50 -11.28 -18.49
N PRO A 538 3.69 -11.50 -17.88
CA PRO A 538 4.62 -10.44 -17.49
C PRO A 538 5.00 -9.43 -18.59
N PHE A 539 4.97 -9.83 -19.87
CA PHE A 539 5.43 -9.00 -20.98
C PHE A 539 4.42 -8.84 -22.12
N THR A 540 3.42 -9.71 -22.22
CA THR A 540 2.41 -9.59 -23.27
C THR A 540 1.53 -8.38 -23.04
N LYS A 541 0.86 -7.93 -24.10
CA LYS A 541 -0.07 -6.83 -24.03
C LYS A 541 -1.40 -7.19 -24.67
N GLY A 542 -2.48 -6.73 -24.07
CA GLY A 542 -3.81 -6.84 -24.65
C GLY A 542 -4.93 -6.69 -23.64
N ARG A 543 -6.19 -6.80 -24.05
CA ARG A 543 -7.24 -6.98 -23.03
C ARG A 543 -7.06 -8.38 -22.47
N SER A 544 -6.74 -8.48 -21.17
CA SER A 544 -6.53 -9.77 -20.51
C SER A 544 -7.74 -10.21 -19.68
N VAL A 545 -8.70 -9.32 -19.47
CA VAL A 545 -10.00 -9.58 -18.84
C VAL A 545 -11.11 -9.08 -19.76
N TYR A 546 -11.90 -10.00 -20.29
CA TYR A 546 -13.16 -9.73 -20.96
C TYR A 546 -14.28 -9.63 -19.91
N ILE A 547 -15.16 -8.63 -20.05
CA ILE A 547 -16.34 -8.44 -19.22
C ILE A 547 -17.49 -8.01 -20.13
N ASP A 548 -18.59 -8.76 -20.09
CA ASP A 548 -19.84 -8.35 -20.72
C ASP A 548 -20.62 -7.41 -19.77
N TYR A 549 -20.48 -6.11 -20.00
CA TYR A 549 -21.20 -5.10 -19.22
C TYR A 549 -22.68 -4.93 -19.62
N THR A 550 -23.18 -5.69 -20.59
CA THR A 550 -24.60 -5.65 -20.98
C THR A 550 -25.44 -6.58 -20.11
N ASN A 551 -24.81 -7.56 -19.46
CA ASN A 551 -25.44 -8.44 -18.49
C ASN A 551 -25.45 -7.80 -17.09
N ASP A 552 -26.56 -7.88 -16.36
CA ASP A 552 -26.72 -7.26 -15.04
C ASP A 552 -25.80 -7.87 -13.95
N ASP A 553 -25.39 -9.13 -14.12
CA ASP A 553 -24.56 -9.88 -13.17
C ASP A 553 -23.05 -9.65 -13.36
N TRP A 554 -22.62 -8.72 -14.22
CA TRP A 554 -21.19 -8.48 -14.50
C TRP A 554 -20.37 -8.15 -13.24
N LYS A 555 -20.97 -7.48 -12.25
CA LYS A 555 -20.31 -7.17 -10.97
C LYS A 555 -20.04 -8.42 -10.15
N GLU A 556 -20.99 -9.34 -10.14
CA GLU A 556 -20.86 -10.61 -9.43
C GLU A 556 -19.84 -11.51 -10.13
N ALA A 557 -19.80 -11.52 -11.46
CA ALA A 557 -18.75 -12.21 -12.22
C ALA A 557 -17.35 -11.65 -11.88
N VAL A 558 -17.19 -10.32 -11.79
CA VAL A 558 -15.92 -9.69 -11.37
C VAL A 558 -15.56 -10.07 -9.94
N LYS A 559 -16.52 -10.08 -9.02
CA LYS A 559 -16.31 -10.51 -7.63
C LYS A 559 -15.83 -11.95 -7.57
N MET A 560 -16.55 -12.86 -8.21
CA MET A 560 -16.21 -14.29 -8.29
C MET A 560 -14.83 -14.52 -8.92
N HIS A 561 -14.48 -13.76 -9.98
CA HIS A 561 -13.14 -13.82 -10.56
C HIS A 561 -12.06 -13.42 -9.54
N VAL A 562 -12.27 -12.31 -8.82
CA VAL A 562 -11.33 -11.85 -7.79
C VAL A 562 -11.21 -12.86 -6.66
N GLU A 563 -12.31 -13.43 -6.17
CA GLU A 563 -12.33 -14.46 -5.12
C GLU A 563 -11.51 -15.69 -5.53
N LEU A 564 -11.71 -16.20 -6.75
CA LEU A 564 -10.90 -17.32 -7.26
C LEU A 564 -9.40 -16.99 -7.31
N LEU A 565 -9.02 -15.77 -7.71
CA LEU A 565 -7.62 -15.35 -7.69
C LEU A 565 -7.08 -15.24 -6.26
N GLN A 566 -7.91 -14.86 -5.29
CA GLN A 566 -7.50 -14.81 -3.87
C GLN A 566 -7.29 -16.21 -3.30
N ASP A 567 -8.14 -17.18 -3.65
CA ASP A 567 -8.00 -18.58 -3.21
C ASP A 567 -6.70 -19.18 -3.74
N ILE A 568 -6.39 -18.95 -5.03
CA ILE A 568 -5.13 -19.36 -5.63
C ILE A 568 -3.96 -18.64 -4.95
N ALA A 569 -4.11 -17.35 -4.68
CA ALA A 569 -3.06 -16.58 -4.02
C ALA A 569 -2.72 -17.13 -2.64
N GLU A 570 -3.72 -17.59 -1.90
CA GLU A 570 -3.54 -18.21 -0.59
C GLU A 570 -2.89 -19.59 -0.68
N ASP A 571 -3.38 -20.47 -1.57
CA ASP A 571 -2.82 -21.82 -1.78
C ASP A 571 -1.35 -21.77 -2.26
N LYS A 572 -1.01 -20.75 -3.06
CA LYS A 572 0.30 -20.62 -3.69
C LYS A 572 1.23 -19.63 -3.01
N GLU A 573 0.89 -19.08 -1.84
CA GLU A 573 1.70 -18.08 -1.11
C GLU A 573 2.09 -16.88 -1.99
N VAL A 574 1.13 -16.35 -2.72
CA VAL A 574 1.28 -15.16 -3.57
C VAL A 574 1.18 -13.91 -2.71
N THR A 575 1.99 -12.90 -3.02
CA THR A 575 2.01 -11.65 -2.26
C THR A 575 1.29 -10.50 -2.96
N LYS A 576 0.97 -10.63 -4.26
CA LYS A 576 0.29 -9.59 -5.06
C LYS A 576 -0.65 -10.16 -6.11
N ILE A 577 -1.79 -9.49 -6.32
CA ILE A 577 -2.69 -9.71 -7.45
C ILE A 577 -2.78 -8.40 -8.24
N ILE A 578 -2.55 -8.45 -9.55
CA ILE A 578 -2.62 -7.29 -10.45
C ILE A 578 -3.61 -7.58 -11.57
N LEU A 579 -4.68 -6.80 -11.64
CA LEU A 579 -5.57 -6.76 -12.80
C LEU A 579 -5.19 -5.57 -13.64
N ARG A 580 -4.83 -5.73 -14.91
CA ARG A 580 -4.33 -4.65 -15.76
C ARG A 580 -5.03 -4.58 -17.11
N GLU A 581 -4.75 -3.49 -17.83
CA GLU A 581 -5.14 -3.25 -19.22
C GLU A 581 -6.62 -2.88 -19.42
N PHE A 582 -7.18 -2.15 -18.45
CA PHE A 582 -8.50 -1.53 -18.58
C PHE A 582 -8.40 -0.17 -19.28
N CYS A 583 -9.36 0.14 -20.15
CA CYS A 583 -9.49 1.48 -20.72
C CYS A 583 -10.24 2.44 -19.77
N SER A 584 -10.23 3.73 -20.10
CA SER A 584 -10.87 4.78 -19.27
C SER A 584 -12.36 4.53 -18.95
N SER A 585 -13.12 3.95 -19.89
CA SER A 585 -14.55 3.66 -19.66
C SER A 585 -14.76 2.46 -18.75
N GLN A 586 -13.94 1.41 -18.88
CA GLN A 586 -13.96 0.24 -18.00
C GLN A 586 -13.54 0.62 -16.59
N LYS A 587 -12.45 1.40 -16.45
CA LYS A 587 -11.97 1.91 -15.16
C LYS A 587 -13.09 2.62 -14.39
N LYS A 588 -13.82 3.55 -15.02
CA LYS A 588 -14.94 4.28 -14.38
C LYS A 588 -16.03 3.36 -13.84
N ARG A 589 -16.26 2.20 -14.47
CA ARG A 589 -17.24 1.21 -14.03
C ARG A 589 -16.70 0.33 -12.89
N LEU A 590 -15.42 -0.03 -12.97
CA LEU A 590 -14.80 -1.01 -12.07
C LEU A 590 -14.24 -0.41 -10.78
N GLU A 591 -13.80 0.84 -10.80
CA GLU A 591 -12.94 1.41 -9.74
C GLU A 591 -13.52 1.29 -8.34
N SER A 592 -14.78 1.70 -8.14
CA SER A 592 -15.42 1.58 -6.83
C SER A 592 -15.53 0.11 -6.43
N HIS A 593 -16.05 -0.75 -7.30
CA HIS A 593 -16.27 -2.18 -7.03
C HIS A 593 -14.97 -2.92 -6.69
N LEU A 594 -13.92 -2.74 -7.48
CA LEU A 594 -12.62 -3.37 -7.23
C LEU A 594 -11.97 -2.86 -5.94
N MET A 595 -12.18 -1.59 -5.56
CA MET A 595 -11.72 -1.05 -4.28
C MET A 595 -12.41 -1.72 -3.10
N GLU A 596 -13.71 -2.03 -3.21
CA GLU A 596 -14.47 -2.77 -2.18
C GLU A 596 -13.92 -4.18 -1.98
N LEU A 597 -13.50 -4.81 -3.07
CA LEU A 597 -12.84 -6.12 -3.11
C LEU A 597 -11.36 -6.07 -2.68
N GLY A 598 -10.82 -4.88 -2.37
CA GLY A 598 -9.46 -4.70 -1.87
C GLY A 598 -8.38 -4.47 -2.93
N LEU A 599 -8.75 -4.10 -4.16
CA LEU A 599 -7.80 -3.68 -5.18
C LEU A 599 -7.76 -2.16 -5.32
N LEU A 600 -6.56 -1.60 -5.27
CA LEU A 600 -6.32 -0.15 -5.43
C LEU A 600 -5.92 0.17 -6.87
N GLU A 601 -6.29 1.35 -7.35
CA GLU A 601 -5.86 1.82 -8.67
C GLU A 601 -4.33 1.81 -8.79
N LEU A 602 -3.85 1.24 -9.89
CA LEU A 602 -2.47 1.21 -10.32
C LEU A 602 -2.34 1.98 -11.63
N GLU A 603 -1.44 2.96 -11.65
CA GLU A 603 -1.13 3.72 -12.85
C GLU A 603 -0.28 2.85 -13.79
N LEU A 604 -0.69 2.76 -15.06
CA LEU A 604 0.05 2.06 -16.10
C LEU A 604 0.55 3.07 -17.13
N PRO A 605 1.69 2.79 -17.79
CA PRO A 605 2.14 3.61 -18.92
C PRO A 605 1.06 3.74 -20.00
N SER A 606 1.05 4.88 -20.69
CA SER A 606 0.20 5.06 -21.87
C SER A 606 0.56 4.05 -22.96
N ASN A 607 -0.45 3.43 -23.55
CA ASN A 607 -0.29 2.65 -24.76
C ASN A 607 -0.23 3.57 -25.98
N CYS A 608 0.70 3.41 -26.90
CA CYS A 608 0.78 4.25 -28.10
C CYS A 608 0.23 3.51 -29.33
N VAL A 609 -0.85 4.02 -29.92
CA VAL A 609 -1.52 3.38 -31.07
C VAL A 609 -1.69 4.33 -32.26
N ILE A 610 -1.81 3.77 -33.46
CA ILE A 610 -2.22 4.46 -34.68
C ILE A 610 -3.50 3.78 -35.17
N ASP A 611 -4.65 4.39 -34.92
CA ASP A 611 -5.96 3.83 -35.26
C ASP A 611 -6.44 4.16 -36.68
N ASP A 612 -5.79 5.12 -37.35
CA ASP A 612 -6.15 5.53 -38.70
C ASP A 612 -4.97 5.36 -39.67
N MET A 613 -4.95 4.18 -40.30
CA MET A 613 -3.99 3.83 -41.34
C MET A 613 -4.51 4.12 -42.76
N SER A 614 -5.56 4.92 -42.95
CA SER A 614 -6.18 5.15 -44.27
C SER A 614 -5.41 6.10 -45.23
N TRP A 615 -4.30 6.69 -44.78
CA TRP A 615 -3.44 7.55 -45.61
C TRP A 615 -2.80 6.76 -46.79
N LYS A 616 -2.50 7.44 -47.91
CA LYS A 616 -2.01 6.78 -49.14
C LYS A 616 -0.49 6.72 -49.25
N ASP A 617 0.19 7.77 -48.80
CA ASP A 617 1.63 7.97 -48.90
C ASP A 617 2.17 8.76 -47.69
N THR A 618 3.48 9.00 -47.68
CA THR A 618 4.17 9.73 -46.60
C THR A 618 3.63 11.15 -46.42
N ASP A 619 3.18 11.83 -47.49
CA ASP A 619 2.56 13.15 -47.39
C ASP A 619 1.18 13.07 -46.71
N GLY A 620 0.42 12.01 -46.99
CA GLY A 620 -0.80 11.66 -46.28
C GLY A 620 -0.57 11.48 -44.77
N LEU A 621 0.49 10.75 -44.36
CA LEU A 621 0.85 10.61 -42.95
C LEU A 621 1.25 11.96 -42.34
N LEU A 622 2.09 12.74 -43.03
CA LEU A 622 2.49 14.07 -42.59
C LEU A 622 1.29 14.98 -42.35
N SER A 623 0.28 14.96 -43.23
CA SER A 623 -0.92 15.80 -43.11
C SER A 623 -1.70 15.58 -41.81
N ARG A 624 -1.58 14.40 -41.19
CA ARG A 624 -2.26 14.01 -39.95
C ARG A 624 -1.49 14.41 -38.69
N LEU A 625 -0.23 14.79 -38.83
CA LEU A 625 0.62 15.20 -37.73
C LEU A 625 0.47 16.70 -37.42
N SER A 626 0.58 17.04 -36.13
CA SER A 626 0.71 18.44 -35.70
C SER A 626 1.95 19.10 -36.33
N GLN A 627 1.99 20.43 -36.42
CA GLN A 627 3.12 21.15 -37.01
C GLN A 627 4.48 20.75 -36.39
N LYS A 628 4.51 20.57 -35.06
CA LYS A 628 5.70 20.11 -34.31
C LYS A 628 6.17 18.73 -34.76
N TYR A 629 5.25 17.75 -34.87
CA TYR A 629 5.61 16.38 -35.24
C TYR A 629 5.88 16.23 -36.73
N ARG A 630 5.22 17.02 -37.59
CA ARG A 630 5.58 17.13 -39.03
C ARG A 630 7.02 17.55 -39.23
N TYR A 631 7.46 18.60 -38.52
CA TYR A 631 8.84 19.05 -38.57
C TYR A 631 9.80 17.96 -38.09
N SER A 632 9.47 17.29 -36.98
CA SER A 632 10.29 16.22 -36.40
C SER A 632 10.41 15.02 -37.35
N LEU A 633 9.30 14.54 -37.93
CA LEU A 633 9.29 13.44 -38.90
C LEU A 633 10.16 13.78 -40.13
N ARG A 634 10.01 14.98 -40.70
CA ARG A 634 10.84 15.40 -41.84
C ARG A 634 12.33 15.47 -41.51
N LYS A 635 12.67 16.20 -40.44
CA LYS A 635 14.07 16.52 -40.13
C LYS A 635 14.84 15.37 -39.50
N GLU A 636 14.19 14.62 -38.61
CA GLU A 636 14.87 13.63 -37.76
C GLU A 636 14.77 12.20 -38.30
N ILE A 637 13.78 11.91 -39.16
CA ILE A 637 13.48 10.56 -39.66
C ILE A 637 13.63 10.51 -41.19
N LEU A 638 12.78 11.21 -41.95
CA LEU A 638 12.77 11.13 -43.41
C LEU A 638 14.09 11.57 -44.05
N ASN A 639 14.72 12.64 -43.55
CA ASN A 639 16.02 13.11 -44.04
C ASN A 639 17.18 12.10 -43.84
N LYS A 640 16.99 11.09 -42.98
CA LYS A 640 17.96 10.04 -42.72
C LYS A 640 17.56 8.71 -43.35
N GLU A 641 16.37 8.60 -43.93
CA GLU A 641 15.84 7.31 -44.41
C GLU A 641 16.76 6.66 -45.44
N GLU A 642 17.34 7.44 -46.35
CA GLU A 642 18.25 6.95 -47.39
C GLU A 642 19.58 6.38 -46.85
N GLN A 643 19.93 6.65 -45.59
CA GLN A 643 21.12 6.09 -44.93
C GLN A 643 20.94 4.63 -44.53
N PHE A 644 19.70 4.13 -44.58
CA PHE A 644 19.36 2.80 -44.11
C PHE A 644 18.98 1.87 -45.25
N GLU A 645 19.27 0.59 -45.05
CA GLU A 645 18.71 -0.52 -45.79
C GLU A 645 17.79 -1.32 -44.84
N VAL A 646 16.64 -1.77 -45.35
CA VAL A 646 15.59 -2.42 -44.55
C VAL A 646 15.32 -3.79 -45.13
N SER A 647 15.47 -4.84 -44.32
CA SER A 647 15.06 -6.20 -44.67
C SER A 647 13.88 -6.64 -43.82
N PHE A 648 12.94 -7.34 -44.45
CA PHE A 648 11.80 -7.99 -43.78
C PHE A 648 11.97 -9.50 -43.69
N GLU A 649 13.14 -10.00 -44.09
CA GLU A 649 13.40 -11.44 -44.10
C GLU A 649 13.55 -11.95 -42.67
N ARG A 650 13.02 -13.15 -42.47
CA ARG A 650 13.12 -13.86 -41.19
C ARG A 650 14.53 -14.42 -41.02
N PRO A 651 15.16 -14.33 -39.83
CA PRO A 651 16.49 -14.88 -39.61
C PRO A 651 16.52 -16.40 -39.78
N VAL A 652 17.31 -16.87 -40.75
CA VAL A 652 17.46 -18.31 -41.05
C VAL A 652 18.70 -18.88 -40.37
N LEU A 653 19.83 -18.17 -40.41
CA LEU A 653 21.08 -18.61 -39.80
C LEU A 653 21.04 -18.39 -38.29
N GLU A 654 21.62 -19.33 -37.54
CA GLU A 654 21.69 -19.24 -36.08
C GLU A 654 22.49 -18.01 -35.61
N SER A 655 23.50 -17.59 -36.37
CA SER A 655 24.25 -16.35 -36.11
C SER A 655 23.35 -15.12 -36.12
N ASP A 656 22.41 -15.04 -37.06
CA ASP A 656 21.52 -13.88 -37.24
C ASP A 656 20.44 -13.85 -36.15
N ARG A 657 19.97 -15.04 -35.75
CA ARG A 657 19.05 -15.23 -34.61
C ARG A 657 19.69 -14.81 -33.30
N GLN A 658 20.92 -15.25 -33.05
CA GLN A 658 21.66 -14.86 -31.85
C GLN A 658 21.94 -13.35 -31.83
N HIS A 659 22.33 -12.76 -32.96
CA HIS A 659 22.56 -11.32 -33.05
C HIS A 659 21.28 -10.52 -32.76
N THR A 660 20.14 -10.94 -33.30
CA THR A 660 18.82 -10.35 -32.99
C THR A 660 18.52 -10.39 -31.49
N PHE A 661 18.83 -11.51 -30.83
CA PHE A 661 18.64 -11.66 -29.38
C PHE A 661 19.59 -10.76 -28.57
N GLU A 662 20.85 -10.60 -28.98
CA GLU A 662 21.79 -9.69 -28.31
C GLU A 662 21.40 -8.21 -28.45
N LEU A 663 20.83 -7.80 -29.59
CA LEU A 663 20.27 -6.45 -29.75
C LEU A 663 19.10 -6.21 -28.78
N TYR A 664 18.24 -7.20 -28.58
CA TYR A 664 17.17 -7.14 -27.55
C TYR A 664 17.76 -7.01 -26.14
N LYS A 665 18.76 -7.83 -25.79
CA LYS A 665 19.42 -7.78 -24.47
C LYS A 665 20.03 -6.41 -24.18
N THR A 666 20.57 -5.75 -25.20
CA THR A 666 21.12 -4.39 -25.07
C THR A 666 20.04 -3.39 -24.65
N VAL A 667 18.83 -3.48 -25.22
CA VAL A 667 17.67 -2.66 -24.82
C VAL A 667 17.22 -3.03 -23.40
N HIS A 668 17.07 -4.31 -23.11
CA HIS A 668 16.67 -4.80 -21.79
C HIS A 668 17.60 -4.31 -20.67
N ASN A 669 18.92 -4.42 -20.87
CA ASN A 669 19.93 -4.01 -19.91
C ASN A 669 19.94 -2.50 -19.64
N ARG A 670 19.44 -1.68 -20.59
CA ARG A 670 19.32 -0.23 -20.41
C ARG A 670 17.92 0.25 -20.01
N SER A 671 16.88 -0.57 -20.19
CA SER A 671 15.50 -0.21 -19.85
C SER A 671 15.32 -0.02 -18.34
N THR A 672 14.61 1.05 -17.97
CA THR A 672 14.21 1.39 -16.59
C THR A 672 12.77 1.88 -16.51
N GLU A 673 12.05 1.96 -17.64
CA GLU A 673 10.64 2.39 -17.69
C GLU A 673 9.66 1.22 -17.46
N ILE A 674 10.07 -0.01 -17.76
CA ILE A 674 9.36 -1.26 -17.43
C ILE A 674 10.42 -2.30 -17.02
N SER A 675 10.29 -2.82 -15.79
CA SER A 675 11.22 -3.81 -15.21
C SER A 675 10.64 -5.22 -15.29
N VAL A 676 11.06 -6.01 -16.27
CA VAL A 676 10.78 -7.47 -16.38
C VAL A 676 12.09 -8.25 -16.24
N PHE A 677 12.03 -9.57 -16.05
CA PHE A 677 13.20 -10.43 -16.26
C PHE A 677 13.55 -10.52 -17.76
N GLU A 678 14.84 -10.74 -18.07
CA GLU A 678 15.30 -11.00 -19.44
C GLU A 678 14.51 -12.18 -20.03
N LEU A 679 13.87 -12.03 -21.18
CA LEU A 679 13.10 -13.11 -21.79
C LEU A 679 14.01 -14.23 -22.31
N PRO A 680 13.61 -15.52 -22.19
CA PRO A 680 14.45 -16.63 -22.60
C PRO A 680 14.58 -16.71 -24.13
N TYR A 681 15.74 -17.15 -24.61
CA TYR A 681 15.99 -17.34 -26.05
C TYR A 681 15.02 -18.34 -26.71
N SER A 682 14.50 -19.31 -25.95
CA SER A 682 13.46 -20.24 -26.43
C SER A 682 12.19 -19.54 -26.92
N LEU A 683 11.85 -18.37 -26.36
CA LEU A 683 10.75 -17.54 -26.86
C LEU A 683 11.03 -17.03 -28.27
N PHE A 684 12.26 -16.56 -28.53
CA PHE A 684 12.67 -16.06 -29.84
C PHE A 684 12.64 -17.18 -30.88
N LEU A 685 13.05 -18.39 -30.52
CA LEU A 685 12.91 -19.57 -31.40
C LEU A 685 11.46 -19.79 -31.84
N LYS A 686 10.49 -19.64 -30.92
CA LYS A 686 9.06 -19.71 -31.26
C LYS A 686 8.60 -18.57 -32.15
N MET A 687 9.03 -17.34 -31.90
CA MET A 687 8.74 -16.21 -32.78
C MET A 687 9.29 -16.43 -34.20
N TYR A 688 10.47 -17.05 -34.34
CA TYR A 688 11.04 -17.40 -35.64
C TYR A 688 10.32 -18.57 -36.33
N GLU A 689 9.51 -19.36 -35.63
CA GLU A 689 8.74 -20.46 -36.23
C GLU A 689 7.32 -20.00 -36.63
N ASP A 690 6.74 -19.07 -35.88
CA ASP A 690 5.36 -18.65 -36.02
C ASP A 690 5.16 -17.69 -37.23
N PRO A 691 4.32 -18.05 -38.23
CA PRO A 691 4.10 -17.22 -39.41
C PRO A 691 3.37 -15.89 -39.14
N SER A 692 2.73 -15.73 -37.98
CA SER A 692 2.10 -14.46 -37.57
C SER A 692 3.12 -13.38 -37.22
N TYR A 693 4.39 -13.74 -37.01
CA TYR A 693 5.46 -12.79 -36.71
C TYR A 693 6.11 -12.21 -37.97
N ASP A 694 6.18 -10.89 -38.00
CA ASP A 694 6.89 -10.06 -38.97
C ASP A 694 8.15 -9.47 -38.32
N PHE A 695 9.20 -9.33 -39.13
CA PHE A 695 10.52 -8.88 -38.69
C PHE A 695 10.94 -7.67 -39.50
N ILE A 696 11.55 -6.70 -38.84
CA ILE A 696 12.20 -5.56 -39.51
C ILE A 696 13.64 -5.52 -39.03
N HIS A 697 14.58 -5.69 -39.95
CA HIS A 697 16.01 -5.54 -39.74
C HIS A 697 16.47 -4.25 -40.40
N LEU A 698 17.12 -3.38 -39.62
CA LEU A 698 17.61 -2.09 -40.07
C LEU A 698 19.13 -2.11 -40.15
N TYR A 699 19.68 -1.86 -41.33
CA TYR A 699 21.11 -1.79 -41.62
C TYR A 699 21.50 -0.35 -41.95
N ILE A 700 22.74 0.04 -41.65
CA ILE A 700 23.32 1.33 -42.08
C ILE A 700 24.14 1.08 -43.34
N LYS A 701 23.90 1.85 -44.39
CA LYS A 701 24.71 1.79 -45.62
C LYS A 701 26.16 2.18 -45.30
N ASP A 702 27.10 1.42 -45.86
CA ASP A 702 28.53 1.54 -45.57
C ASP A 702 28.88 1.36 -44.07
N GLY A 703 27.99 0.70 -43.31
CA GLY A 703 28.13 0.40 -41.88
C GLY A 703 28.44 -1.08 -41.60
N PRO A 704 28.10 -1.59 -40.40
CA PRO A 704 28.27 -3.00 -40.04
C PRO A 704 27.49 -3.94 -40.96
N GLU A 705 28.03 -5.14 -41.19
CA GLU A 705 27.37 -6.19 -41.99
C GLU A 705 26.12 -6.77 -41.32
N HIS A 706 25.97 -6.57 -40.01
CA HIS A 706 24.84 -7.04 -39.21
C HIS A 706 23.83 -5.90 -38.97
N PRO A 707 22.53 -6.20 -38.74
CA PRO A 707 21.55 -5.16 -38.48
C PRO A 707 21.88 -4.42 -37.18
N VAL A 708 21.67 -3.10 -37.17
CA VAL A 708 21.88 -2.23 -36.00
C VAL A 708 20.60 -2.00 -35.20
N ALA A 709 19.45 -2.38 -35.74
CA ALA A 709 18.19 -2.41 -35.01
C ALA A 709 17.26 -3.50 -35.57
N VAL A 710 16.45 -4.07 -34.69
CA VAL A 710 15.46 -5.11 -35.02
C VAL A 710 14.12 -4.81 -34.36
N MET A 711 13.03 -5.08 -35.06
CA MET A 711 11.67 -5.03 -34.52
C MET A 711 10.97 -6.34 -34.81
N LEU A 712 10.49 -6.99 -33.75
CA LEU A 712 9.70 -8.22 -33.81
C LEU A 712 8.26 -7.85 -33.50
N SER A 713 7.37 -8.13 -34.46
CA SER A 713 5.97 -7.73 -34.38
C SER A 713 5.06 -8.88 -34.74
N GLN A 714 3.89 -8.93 -34.12
CA GLN A 714 2.88 -9.94 -34.40
C GLN A 714 1.71 -9.31 -35.14
N VAL A 715 1.34 -9.88 -36.28
CA VAL A 715 0.20 -9.45 -37.09
C VAL A 715 -0.99 -10.33 -36.75
N ILE A 716 -2.00 -9.74 -36.13
CA ILE A 716 -3.22 -10.45 -35.71
C ILE A 716 -4.40 -9.74 -36.38
N GLU A 717 -5.16 -10.50 -37.17
CA GLU A 717 -6.20 -9.96 -38.05
C GLU A 717 -5.65 -8.79 -38.91
N ASN A 718 -6.10 -7.56 -38.67
CA ASN A 718 -5.66 -6.35 -39.36
C ASN A 718 -4.87 -5.39 -38.44
N VAL A 719 -4.32 -5.91 -37.34
CA VAL A 719 -3.59 -5.12 -36.34
C VAL A 719 -2.13 -5.55 -36.29
N TYR A 720 -1.23 -4.59 -36.45
CA TYR A 720 0.20 -4.79 -36.36
C TYR A 720 0.69 -4.47 -34.95
N ASN A 721 1.11 -5.48 -34.17
CA ASN A 721 1.50 -5.33 -32.77
C ASN A 721 3.03 -5.37 -32.62
N ALA A 722 3.66 -4.22 -32.38
CA ALA A 722 5.09 -4.16 -32.08
C ALA A 722 5.35 -4.69 -30.66
N GLN A 723 6.06 -5.82 -30.55
CA GLN A 723 6.27 -6.50 -29.27
C GLN A 723 7.65 -6.24 -28.69
N LEU A 724 8.70 -6.50 -29.47
CA LEU A 724 10.09 -6.40 -29.01
C LEU A 724 10.94 -5.58 -29.97
N VAL A 725 11.77 -4.70 -29.41
CA VAL A 725 12.77 -3.94 -30.16
C VAL A 725 14.17 -4.27 -29.63
N GLY A 726 15.10 -4.47 -30.55
CA GLY A 726 16.53 -4.57 -30.26
C GLY A 726 17.27 -3.41 -30.93
N LEU A 727 18.26 -2.85 -30.24
CA LEU A 727 18.99 -1.67 -30.69
C LEU A 727 20.46 -1.79 -30.34
N ASP A 728 21.32 -1.45 -31.30
CA ASP A 728 22.69 -1.06 -31.04
C ASP A 728 22.73 0.43 -30.70
N TYR A 729 23.08 0.73 -29.45
CA TYR A 729 23.03 2.09 -28.91
C TYR A 729 24.16 2.99 -29.42
N ASP A 730 25.19 2.44 -30.04
CA ASP A 730 26.25 3.24 -30.66
C ASP A 730 25.67 4.06 -31.83
N TYR A 731 24.62 3.55 -32.49
CA TYR A 731 23.98 4.17 -33.64
C TYR A 731 22.64 4.88 -33.31
N VAL A 732 22.09 4.73 -32.10
CA VAL A 732 20.80 5.33 -31.72
C VAL A 732 20.82 6.85 -31.78
N ARG A 733 21.85 7.49 -31.21
CA ARG A 733 21.92 8.96 -31.14
C ARG A 733 22.36 9.59 -32.44
N GLU A 734 23.42 9.05 -33.05
CA GLU A 734 24.05 9.60 -34.25
C GLU A 734 23.19 9.37 -35.49
N ASN A 735 22.79 8.13 -35.75
CA ASN A 735 22.04 7.75 -36.94
C ASN A 735 20.53 7.83 -36.72
N GLY A 736 20.05 7.80 -35.47
CA GLY A 736 18.61 7.88 -35.17
C GLY A 736 17.87 6.56 -35.38
N THR A 737 18.56 5.42 -35.22
CA THR A 737 18.05 4.06 -35.52
C THR A 737 16.70 3.77 -34.86
N TYR A 738 16.49 4.16 -33.60
CA TYR A 738 15.21 3.94 -32.91
C TYR A 738 14.04 4.66 -33.59
N LYS A 739 14.23 5.92 -33.99
CA LYS A 739 13.17 6.70 -34.66
C LYS A 739 12.89 6.12 -36.05
N GLN A 740 13.94 5.67 -36.73
CA GLN A 740 13.84 5.07 -38.03
C GLN A 740 13.10 3.73 -37.99
N ILE A 741 13.42 2.84 -37.04
CA ILE A 741 12.75 1.54 -36.96
C ILE A 741 11.28 1.67 -36.55
N LEU A 742 10.92 2.65 -35.72
CA LEU A 742 9.52 3.01 -35.47
C LEU A 742 8.80 3.45 -36.74
N TYR A 743 9.45 4.28 -37.58
CA TYR A 743 8.86 4.71 -38.85
C TYR A 743 8.69 3.56 -39.84
N GLN A 744 9.70 2.70 -39.96
CA GLN A 744 9.62 1.50 -40.82
C GLN A 744 8.55 0.53 -40.32
N THR A 745 8.32 0.45 -39.01
CA THR A 745 7.20 -0.32 -38.42
C THR A 745 5.85 0.16 -38.96
N VAL A 746 5.62 1.48 -38.95
CA VAL A 746 4.37 2.07 -39.47
C VAL A 746 4.23 1.86 -40.98
N LYS A 747 5.30 2.02 -41.76
CA LYS A 747 5.30 1.74 -43.21
C LYS A 747 5.01 0.27 -43.50
N ARG A 748 5.64 -0.65 -42.76
CA ARG A 748 5.47 -2.10 -42.93
C ARG A 748 4.06 -2.54 -42.63
N ALA A 749 3.48 -2.06 -41.52
CA ALA A 749 2.07 -2.31 -41.21
C ALA A 749 1.13 -1.84 -42.32
N LYS A 750 1.40 -0.66 -42.91
CA LYS A 750 0.63 -0.15 -44.06
C LYS A 750 0.75 -1.04 -45.30
N GLN A 751 1.97 -1.52 -45.61
CA GLN A 751 2.21 -2.43 -46.74
C GLN A 751 1.47 -3.76 -46.58
N LEU A 752 1.36 -4.25 -45.34
CA LEU A 752 0.61 -5.46 -45.00
C LEU A 752 -0.91 -5.24 -44.91
N GLY A 753 -1.41 -4.03 -45.21
CA GLY A 753 -2.84 -3.73 -45.21
C GLY A 753 -3.46 -3.61 -43.82
N CYS A 754 -2.66 -3.48 -42.76
CA CYS A 754 -3.17 -3.33 -41.39
C CYS A 754 -3.94 -2.02 -41.23
N SER A 755 -5.09 -2.08 -40.56
CA SER A 755 -5.92 -0.92 -40.24
C SER A 755 -5.45 -0.18 -38.99
N LYS A 756 -4.69 -0.86 -38.11
CA LYS A 756 -4.19 -0.32 -36.84
C LYS A 756 -2.75 -0.75 -36.57
N VAL A 757 -1.97 0.11 -35.92
CA VAL A 757 -0.63 -0.21 -35.39
C VAL A 757 -0.63 0.01 -33.89
N ASP A 758 -0.20 -0.99 -33.14
CA ASP A 758 0.05 -0.88 -31.71
C ASP A 758 1.56 -0.84 -31.46
N LEU A 759 2.06 0.31 -30.98
CA LEU A 759 3.48 0.53 -30.70
C LEU A 759 3.82 0.29 -29.23
N ALA A 760 2.93 -0.32 -28.43
CA ALA A 760 3.13 -0.65 -27.02
C ALA A 760 3.43 0.56 -26.10
N TYR A 761 3.79 0.26 -24.85
CA TYR A 761 4.12 1.22 -23.79
C TYR A 761 5.45 1.93 -24.02
N THR A 762 5.69 3.02 -23.27
CA THR A 762 6.95 3.80 -23.20
C THR A 762 7.27 4.63 -24.44
N ALA A 763 8.29 5.50 -24.32
CA ALA A 763 8.81 6.33 -25.42
C ALA A 763 7.74 7.16 -26.18
N GLU A 764 6.72 7.65 -25.47
CA GLU A 764 5.55 8.35 -26.02
C GLU A 764 5.94 9.49 -26.99
N MET A 765 6.96 10.27 -26.63
CA MET A 765 7.43 11.40 -27.43
C MET A 765 7.97 11.00 -28.80
N GLU A 766 8.65 9.85 -28.90
CA GLU A 766 9.18 9.35 -30.17
C GLU A 766 8.07 8.71 -31.01
N LYS A 767 7.15 7.98 -30.39
CA LYS A 767 6.02 7.34 -31.09
C LYS A 767 5.03 8.37 -31.66
N LYS A 768 4.82 9.51 -30.98
CA LYS A 768 4.03 10.63 -31.52
C LYS A 768 4.60 11.20 -32.83
N LYS A 769 5.91 11.08 -33.07
CA LYS A 769 6.54 11.56 -34.32
C LYS A 769 6.14 10.74 -35.54
N VAL A 770 5.77 9.47 -35.34
CA VAL A 770 5.33 8.57 -36.41
C VAL A 770 3.79 8.43 -36.48
N GLY A 771 3.05 9.25 -35.74
CA GLY A 771 1.59 9.31 -35.80
C GLY A 771 0.85 8.63 -34.66
N ALA A 772 1.56 8.10 -33.65
CA ALA A 772 0.92 7.45 -32.53
C ALA A 772 0.21 8.43 -31.60
N VAL A 773 -0.93 8.00 -31.08
CA VAL A 773 -1.71 8.67 -30.05
C VAL A 773 -1.58 7.84 -28.76
N PRO A 774 -1.22 8.46 -27.63
CA PRO A 774 -1.21 7.78 -26.35
C PRO A 774 -2.65 7.56 -25.85
N GLU A 775 -2.96 6.33 -25.52
CA GLU A 775 -4.16 5.90 -24.82
C GLU A 775 -3.81 5.57 -23.37
N SER A 776 -4.53 6.19 -22.42
CA SER A 776 -4.37 5.85 -21.02
C SER A 776 -4.85 4.42 -20.75
N THR A 777 -4.02 3.64 -20.07
CA THR A 777 -4.38 2.30 -19.58
C THR A 777 -4.37 2.29 -18.06
N PHE A 778 -5.23 1.48 -17.46
CA PHE A 778 -5.40 1.43 -16.00
C PHE A 778 -5.25 0.00 -15.50
N GLY A 779 -4.71 -0.13 -14.30
CA GLY A 779 -4.66 -1.37 -13.56
C GLY A 779 -5.21 -1.21 -12.14
N PHE A 780 -5.32 -2.33 -11.45
CA PHE A 780 -5.74 -2.45 -10.08
C PHE A 780 -4.86 -3.49 -9.39
N ILE A 781 -4.37 -3.18 -8.20
CA ILE A 781 -3.43 -4.02 -7.45
C ILE A 781 -3.97 -4.31 -6.06
N MET A 782 -3.84 -5.56 -5.64
CA MET A 782 -4.01 -6.03 -4.28
C MET A 782 -2.66 -6.46 -3.74
N ALA A 783 -2.13 -5.72 -2.77
CA ALA A 783 -1.00 -6.17 -1.99
C ALA A 783 -1.51 -7.08 -0.85
N LEU A 784 -1.05 -8.32 -0.83
CA LEU A 784 -1.34 -9.29 0.23
C LEU A 784 -0.31 -9.20 1.37
N GLU A 785 0.89 -8.70 1.05
CA GLU A 785 1.94 -8.30 2.00
C GLU A 785 2.41 -6.88 1.68
N HIS A 786 2.74 -6.10 2.71
CA HIS A 786 3.05 -4.66 2.56
C HIS A 786 4.55 -4.33 2.50
N ASP A 787 5.43 -5.29 2.74
CA ASP A 787 6.86 -5.04 2.95
C ASP A 787 7.52 -4.44 1.70
N SER A 788 7.28 -5.03 0.52
CA SER A 788 7.86 -4.56 -0.75
C SER A 788 7.39 -3.15 -1.13
N TYR A 789 6.12 -2.79 -0.87
CA TYR A 789 5.61 -1.47 -1.19
C TYR A 789 6.23 -0.39 -0.30
N ALA A 790 6.30 -0.65 1.01
CA ALA A 790 6.93 0.30 1.94
C ALA A 790 8.43 0.45 1.68
N GLU A 791 9.11 -0.64 1.32
CA GLU A 791 10.52 -0.60 0.92
C GLU A 791 10.72 0.24 -0.36
N MET A 792 9.83 0.13 -1.36
CA MET A 792 9.84 1.02 -2.53
C MET A 792 9.56 2.49 -2.17
N GLN A 793 8.70 2.76 -1.19
CA GLN A 793 8.49 4.13 -0.67
C GLN A 793 9.75 4.66 0.04
N LEU A 794 10.51 3.80 0.72
CA LEU A 794 11.83 4.15 1.26
C LEU A 794 12.88 4.36 0.18
N LEU A 795 12.64 3.97 -1.08
CA LEU A 795 13.53 4.26 -2.20
C LEU A 795 13.12 5.52 -2.97
N LYS A 796 11.89 6.01 -2.86
CA LYS A 796 11.46 7.33 -3.36
C LYS A 796 12.28 8.43 -2.70
#